data_AF-A0A7K7NGF4-F1
#
_entry.id   AF-A0A7K7NGF4-F1
#
_cell.length_a   1.000
_cell.length_b   1.000
_cell.length_c   1.000
_cell.angle_alpha   90.00
_cell.angle_beta   90.00
_cell.angle_gamma   90.00
#
_symmetry.space_group_name_H-M   'P 1'
#
loop_
_entity.id
_entity.type
_entity.pdbx_description
1 polymer ?
#
loop_
_entity_poly.entity_id
_entity_poly.type
_entity_poly.pdbx_seq_one_letter_code
_entity_poly.pdbx_strand_id
1 'polypeptide(L)'
;DAGSQQIGFLLGSCGVTVALTSDACHKGLPKSPTGEIPQFKGWPKLLWFVTESKHLSKPPRDWFPHIKDANNDTAYIEYKTCKDGSVLGVTVTRIALLTHCQALTQACGYTEAETIVNVLDFKKDVGLWHGILTSVMNMMHVISIPYSLMKVNPLSWIQKVCQYKAKVACVKSRDMHWALVAHRDQRDINLSSLRMLIVADGANPWSISSCDAFLNVFQSKGLRQEVICPCASSPEALTVAIRRPTDDSNQPPGRGVLSMHGLTYGVIRVDSEEKLSVLTVQDVGLVMPGAIMCSVKPDGIPQLCKTDEIGELCVCAIATGTSYYGLSGMTKNTFEVFPMTSSGGPITEYPFIRTGLLGFIGPGGLVFVIGKMDGLMVVSGRRHNADDIVATALAVEPMKFVYRGRIAVFSVSVLHDERIVIVAEQRPDSTEEDSFQWMSRVLQAIDSIHQVGVYCLALVPANTLPKTPLGGIHLSETKQLFLEGSLHPCNVLMCPHTCVTNLPKPRQKQPEIGPASVMVGNLVSGKRIAQASGRDLGQIEDNDQARKFLFLSEVLQWRAQTTPDHVLYTLLNCRGTIANSLTCVQLHKRAEKIAVMLMERGHLQDGDHVALVYPPGIDLIAAFYGCLYAGCVPITVRPPHPQNIATTLPTVKMIVEVSRSACLMTTQLICKLLRSREAAAAVDVRTWPPVLDTDDLPKKRPAQIYKPSNPETLAYLDFSVSTTGMLAGVKMSHAATSAFCRSIKLQCELYPSREVAICLDPYCGLGFVLWCLCSVYSGHQSILIPPSELETNPALWLLAVSQYKVRDTFCSYSVMELCTKGLGSQTESLKARGLDLSRVRTCVVVAEERPRIALTQSFSKLFKDLGLHPRAVSTSLGCRVNLAICLQGTSGPDPTTVYVDMRALRHDRVRLVERGSPHSLPLMESGKILPGVRIIIANPETKGPLGDSHLGEIWVHSTHNASGYFTIYGDESLQSDHFNSRLSFGDTQTIWARTGYLGFLRRTELTDANGERHDALYVVGALDEAMELRGMRYHPIDIETSVIRAHKSITECAVFTWTNLLVVVVELDGSEQEALDLVPLVTNVVLEEHYLIVGVVVVVDIGVIPINSRGEKQRMHLRDGFLADQLDPIYVAYNM
;
A
#
# COMPACT_ATOMS: atom_id res chain seq x y z
N ASP A 1 -15.81 8.79 17.99
CA ASP A 1 -15.01 9.97 17.67
C ASP A 1 -13.73 9.97 18.51
N ALA A 2 -12.59 10.06 17.83
CA ALA A 2 -11.25 10.10 18.42
C ALA A 2 -11.05 11.31 19.34
N GLY A 3 -11.67 12.46 19.04
CA GLY A 3 -11.59 13.67 19.86
C GLY A 3 -12.18 13.46 21.26
N SER A 4 -13.25 12.66 21.37
CA SER A 4 -13.86 12.32 22.67
C SER A 4 -12.97 11.40 23.51
N GLN A 5 -12.17 10.52 22.89
CA GLN A 5 -11.25 9.64 23.63
C GLN A 5 -10.07 10.44 24.19
N GLN A 6 -9.50 11.36 23.42
CA GLN A 6 -8.40 12.23 23.85
C GLN A 6 -8.81 13.13 25.03
N ILE A 7 -10.02 13.68 25.00
CA ILE A 7 -10.59 14.40 26.14
C ILE A 7 -10.72 13.47 27.36
N GLY A 8 -11.15 12.23 27.17
CA GLY A 8 -11.22 11.21 28.23
C GLY A 8 -9.87 10.99 28.92
N PHE A 9 -8.79 10.87 28.16
CA PHE A 9 -7.44 10.72 28.70
C PHE A 9 -7.00 11.94 29.52
N LEU A 10 -7.33 13.16 29.04
CA LEU A 10 -7.08 14.37 29.81
C LEU A 10 -7.87 14.36 31.13
N LEU A 11 -9.16 14.01 31.10
CA LEU A 11 -9.99 13.93 32.31
C LEU A 11 -9.44 12.90 33.32
N GLY A 12 -8.98 11.75 32.82
CA GLY A 12 -8.34 10.73 33.64
C GLY A 12 -7.03 11.21 34.26
N SER A 13 -6.21 11.91 33.47
CA SER A 13 -4.95 12.51 33.95
C SER A 13 -5.21 13.57 35.03
N CYS A 14 -6.25 14.40 34.85
CA CYS A 14 -6.69 15.39 35.84
C CYS A 14 -7.32 14.78 37.10
N GLY A 15 -7.51 13.47 37.17
CA GLY A 15 -8.15 12.80 38.30
C GLY A 15 -9.63 13.18 38.48
N VAL A 16 -10.34 13.47 37.39
CA VAL A 16 -11.75 13.88 37.46
C VAL A 16 -12.63 12.69 37.89
N THR A 17 -13.36 12.88 38.99
CA THR A 17 -14.25 11.86 39.59
C THR A 17 -15.74 12.21 39.50
N VAL A 18 -16.07 13.47 39.27
CA VAL A 18 -17.46 13.99 39.25
C VAL A 18 -17.72 14.75 37.96
N ALA A 19 -18.86 14.45 37.32
CA ALA A 19 -19.34 15.17 36.15
C ALA A 19 -20.68 15.85 36.45
N LEU A 20 -20.67 17.19 36.47
CA LEU A 20 -21.88 17.99 36.59
C LEU A 20 -22.55 18.13 35.22
N THR A 21 -23.84 17.84 35.14
CA THR A 21 -24.58 17.81 33.86
C THR A 21 -26.03 18.26 34.02
N SER A 22 -26.71 18.56 32.91
CA SER A 22 -28.15 18.82 32.88
C SER A 22 -28.94 17.51 32.74
N ASP A 23 -30.25 17.52 33.05
CA ASP A 23 -31.11 16.34 32.88
C ASP A 23 -31.20 15.96 31.40
N ALA A 24 -31.26 16.96 30.51
CA ALA A 24 -31.24 16.75 29.06
C ALA A 24 -29.96 16.03 28.60
N CYS A 25 -28.79 16.48 29.04
CA CYS A 25 -27.52 15.85 28.69
C CYS A 25 -27.41 14.44 29.30
N HIS A 26 -27.78 14.27 30.57
CA HIS A 26 -27.75 12.97 31.25
C HIS A 26 -28.69 11.94 30.62
N LYS A 27 -29.88 12.35 30.20
CA LYS A 27 -30.83 11.49 29.47
C LYS A 27 -30.35 11.13 28.08
N GLY A 28 -29.58 12.01 27.43
CA GLY A 28 -29.00 11.77 26.11
C GLY A 28 -27.77 10.85 26.11
N LEU A 29 -27.22 10.50 27.28
CA LEU A 29 -26.12 9.54 27.36
C LEU A 29 -26.61 8.12 27.02
N PRO A 30 -25.80 7.30 26.33
CA PRO A 30 -26.12 5.90 26.09
C PRO A 30 -26.29 5.18 27.42
N LYS A 31 -27.26 4.27 27.50
CA LYS A 31 -27.54 3.46 28.69
C LYS A 31 -27.54 1.99 28.33
N SER A 32 -27.00 1.15 29.21
CA SER A 32 -27.13 -0.30 29.12
C SER A 32 -28.61 -0.72 29.24
N PRO A 33 -28.95 -1.98 28.92
CA PRO A 33 -30.30 -2.53 29.20
C PRO A 33 -30.69 -2.44 30.68
N THR A 34 -29.72 -2.33 31.60
CA THR A 34 -29.91 -2.14 33.04
C THR A 34 -30.08 -0.68 33.45
N GLY A 35 -30.01 0.27 32.51
CA GLY A 35 -30.20 1.71 32.76
C GLY A 35 -28.94 2.46 33.22
N GLU A 36 -27.79 1.78 33.33
CA GLU A 36 -26.52 2.38 33.73
C GLU A 36 -25.80 3.00 32.52
N ILE A 37 -25.08 4.11 32.74
CA ILE A 37 -24.24 4.71 31.70
C ILE A 37 -22.97 3.85 31.57
N PRO A 38 -22.69 3.26 30.39
CA PRO A 38 -21.51 2.44 30.20
C PRO A 38 -20.24 3.29 30.32
N GLN A 39 -19.16 2.68 30.81
CA GLN A 39 -17.88 3.36 30.88
C GLN A 39 -17.37 3.67 29.47
N PHE A 40 -17.16 4.96 29.17
CA PHE A 40 -16.59 5.38 27.90
C PHE A 40 -15.11 4.97 27.83
N LYS A 41 -14.70 4.42 26.68
CA LYS A 41 -13.31 4.04 26.43
C LYS A 41 -12.40 5.27 26.56
N GLY A 42 -11.36 5.18 27.39
CA GLY A 42 -10.41 6.26 27.66
C GLY A 42 -10.86 7.26 28.73
N TRP A 43 -12.09 7.18 29.25
CA TRP A 43 -12.58 8.09 30.30
C TRP A 43 -12.38 7.49 31.71
N PRO A 44 -12.16 8.33 32.73
CA PRO A 44 -12.19 7.89 34.13
C PRO A 44 -13.61 7.46 34.54
N LYS A 45 -13.72 6.77 35.68
CA LYS A 45 -15.03 6.47 36.28
C LYS A 45 -15.62 7.77 36.84
N LEU A 46 -16.74 8.20 36.28
CA LEU A 46 -17.40 9.46 36.64
C LEU A 46 -18.68 9.21 37.44
N LEU A 47 -18.84 9.98 38.52
CA LEU A 47 -20.10 10.16 39.22
C LEU A 47 -20.88 11.29 38.54
N TRP A 48 -22.00 10.96 37.92
CA TRP A 48 -22.85 11.91 37.22
C TRP A 48 -23.82 12.60 38.19
N PHE A 49 -23.77 13.93 38.26
CA PHE A 49 -24.65 14.73 39.09
C PHE A 49 -25.47 15.70 38.23
N VAL A 50 -26.80 15.60 38.33
CA VAL A 50 -27.73 16.47 37.60
C VAL A 50 -27.96 17.75 38.40
N THR A 51 -27.62 18.91 37.82
CA THR A 51 -27.62 20.20 38.52
C THR A 51 -28.95 20.96 38.46
N GLU A 52 -30.03 20.34 37.96
CA GLU A 52 -31.35 20.97 37.93
C GLU A 52 -31.97 21.05 39.32
N SER A 53 -32.65 22.15 39.61
CA SER A 53 -33.21 22.47 40.93
C SER A 53 -34.13 21.39 41.50
N LYS A 54 -34.80 20.61 40.65
CA LYS A 54 -35.65 19.48 41.06
C LYS A 54 -34.88 18.32 41.71
N HIS A 55 -33.56 18.24 41.47
CA HIS A 55 -32.67 17.21 42.01
C HIS A 55 -31.73 17.74 43.11
N LEU A 56 -31.75 19.04 43.40
CA LEU A 56 -30.90 19.67 44.40
C LEU A 56 -31.70 20.03 45.66
N SER A 57 -31.20 19.61 46.82
CA SER A 57 -31.71 20.08 48.11
C SER A 57 -31.26 21.51 48.36
N LYS A 58 -32.12 22.35 48.94
CA LYS A 58 -31.72 23.70 49.37
C LYS A 58 -30.56 23.59 50.37
N PRO A 59 -29.51 24.42 50.26
CA PRO A 59 -28.43 24.42 51.23
C PRO A 59 -28.99 24.79 52.62
N PRO A 60 -28.39 24.27 53.71
CA PRO A 60 -28.68 24.69 55.07
C PRO A 60 -28.58 26.22 55.22
N ARG A 61 -29.38 26.82 56.12
CA ARG A 61 -29.40 28.29 56.33
C ARG A 61 -28.07 28.86 56.83
N ASP A 62 -27.24 28.01 57.42
CA ASP A 62 -25.91 28.29 57.96
C ASP A 62 -24.77 27.95 56.98
N TRP A 63 -25.09 27.45 55.79
CA TRP A 63 -24.08 27.19 54.76
C TRP A 63 -23.68 28.49 54.06
N PHE A 64 -22.43 28.88 54.21
CA PHE A 64 -21.82 29.97 53.47
C PHE A 64 -20.69 29.42 52.59
N PRO A 65 -20.55 29.90 51.34
CA PRO A 65 -19.43 29.48 50.50
C PRO A 65 -18.12 29.96 51.13
N HIS A 66 -17.13 29.06 51.22
CA HIS A 66 -15.81 29.43 51.70
C HIS A 66 -15.07 30.24 50.62
N ILE A 67 -15.12 31.57 50.73
CA ILE A 67 -14.41 32.48 49.82
C ILE A 67 -12.94 32.51 50.24
N LYS A 68 -12.06 31.96 49.41
CA LYS A 68 -10.60 32.05 49.57
C LYS A 68 -10.07 33.26 48.80
N ASP A 69 -9.00 33.86 49.31
CA ASP A 69 -8.25 34.87 48.56
C ASP A 69 -7.70 34.30 47.25
N ALA A 70 -7.57 35.17 46.24
CA ALA A 70 -6.98 34.81 44.96
C ALA A 70 -5.49 34.47 45.16
N ASN A 71 -5.13 33.21 44.94
CA ASN A 71 -3.79 32.68 45.10
C ASN A 71 -3.32 31.97 43.81
N ASN A 72 -2.17 31.29 43.88
CA ASN A 72 -1.61 30.53 42.76
C ASN A 72 -2.20 29.11 42.61
N ASP A 73 -3.26 28.75 43.34
CA ASP A 73 -3.93 27.47 43.13
C ASP A 73 -4.67 27.49 41.79
N THR A 74 -4.73 26.34 41.13
CA THR A 74 -5.51 26.15 39.89
C THR A 74 -6.97 26.50 40.13
N ALA A 75 -7.49 27.46 39.37
CA ALA A 75 -8.91 27.81 39.35
C ALA A 75 -9.69 26.89 38.41
N TYR A 76 -9.20 26.72 37.19
CA TYR A 76 -9.78 25.81 36.20
C TYR A 76 -8.73 25.34 35.19
N ILE A 77 -9.10 24.34 34.39
CA ILE A 77 -8.28 23.79 33.31
C ILE A 77 -9.07 23.92 32.00
N GLU A 78 -8.50 24.59 31.01
CA GLU A 78 -9.05 24.73 29.67
C GLU A 78 -8.37 23.74 28.73
N TYR A 79 -9.12 23.03 27.88
CA TYR A 79 -8.51 22.09 26.95
C TYR A 79 -8.20 22.75 25.59
N LYS A 80 -7.07 22.39 25.00
CA LYS A 80 -6.65 22.78 23.64
C LYS A 80 -6.40 21.51 22.81
N THR A 81 -6.76 21.55 21.54
CA THR A 81 -6.44 20.49 20.58
C THR A 81 -5.27 20.95 19.70
N CYS A 82 -4.23 20.14 19.61
CA CYS A 82 -3.03 20.42 18.81
C CYS A 82 -3.19 19.98 17.34
N LYS A 83 -2.24 20.38 16.48
CA LYS A 83 -2.17 20.01 15.05
C LYS A 83 -2.21 18.50 14.81
N ASP A 84 -1.67 17.70 15.74
CA ASP A 84 -1.63 16.23 15.69
C ASP A 84 -2.89 15.55 16.27
N GLY A 85 -3.87 16.34 16.75
CA GLY A 85 -5.09 15.84 17.39
C GLY A 85 -4.95 15.51 18.88
N SER A 86 -3.76 15.67 19.48
CA SER A 86 -3.59 15.54 20.93
C SER A 86 -4.33 16.64 21.68
N VAL A 87 -4.78 16.34 22.89
CA VAL A 87 -5.50 17.29 23.74
C VAL A 87 -4.66 17.64 24.96
N LEU A 88 -4.39 18.94 25.15
CA LEU A 88 -3.62 19.48 26.27
C LEU A 88 -4.55 20.21 27.23
N GLY A 89 -4.29 20.13 28.54
CA GLY A 89 -4.98 20.91 29.56
C GLY A 89 -4.15 22.13 30.00
N VAL A 90 -4.57 23.33 29.64
CA VAL A 90 -3.99 24.59 30.10
C VAL A 90 -4.54 24.93 31.48
N THR A 91 -3.66 25.09 32.46
CA THR A 91 -4.02 25.44 33.84
C THR A 91 -4.03 26.95 34.03
N VAL A 92 -5.12 27.47 34.60
CA VAL A 92 -5.27 28.89 34.94
C VAL A 92 -5.43 29.02 36.45
N THR A 93 -4.65 29.87 37.10
CA THR A 93 -4.69 30.08 38.56
C THR A 93 -5.78 31.06 38.97
N ARG A 94 -6.14 31.07 40.26
CA ARG A 94 -7.15 32.00 40.81
C ARG A 94 -6.75 33.46 40.67
N ILE A 95 -5.47 33.78 40.87
CA ILE A 95 -4.97 35.14 40.66
C ILE A 95 -5.00 35.53 39.18
N ALA A 96 -4.57 34.65 38.27
CA ALA A 96 -4.62 34.91 36.83
C ALA A 96 -6.06 35.15 36.34
N LEU A 97 -7.01 34.33 36.81
CA LEU A 97 -8.44 34.45 36.51
C LEU A 97 -8.98 35.84 36.89
N LEU A 98 -8.73 36.29 38.11
CA LEU A 98 -9.21 37.58 38.62
C LEU A 98 -8.53 38.75 37.90
N THR A 99 -7.20 38.72 37.77
CA THR A 99 -6.43 39.77 37.10
C THR A 99 -6.79 39.90 35.62
N HIS A 100 -7.08 38.78 34.94
CA HIS A 100 -7.53 38.82 33.54
C HIS A 100 -8.91 39.49 33.40
N CYS A 101 -9.86 39.20 34.30
CA CYS A 101 -11.16 39.89 34.32
C CYS A 101 -11.00 41.39 34.57
N GLN A 102 -10.11 41.80 35.49
CA GLN A 102 -9.79 43.21 35.73
C GLN A 102 -9.19 43.90 34.50
N ALA A 103 -8.23 43.23 33.83
CA ALA A 103 -7.61 43.74 32.62
C ALA A 103 -8.62 43.91 31.48
N LEU A 104 -9.57 42.96 31.33
CA LEU A 104 -10.67 43.06 30.37
C LEU A 104 -11.66 44.18 30.73
N THR A 105 -12.05 44.32 31.99
CA THR A 105 -12.87 45.45 32.45
C THR A 105 -12.23 46.78 32.09
N GLN A 106 -10.93 46.93 32.36
CA GLN A 106 -10.19 48.15 32.05
C GLN A 106 -10.05 48.38 30.53
N ALA A 107 -9.71 47.34 29.78
CA ALA A 107 -9.49 47.45 28.33
C ALA A 107 -10.79 47.72 27.55
N CYS A 108 -11.90 47.07 27.94
CA CYS A 108 -13.19 47.20 27.27
C CYS A 108 -14.08 48.30 27.90
N GLY A 109 -13.73 48.82 29.08
CA GLY A 109 -14.55 49.78 29.82
C GLY A 109 -15.91 49.22 30.19
N TYR A 110 -15.97 48.02 30.77
CA TYR A 110 -17.24 47.40 31.17
C TYR A 110 -17.85 48.08 32.38
N THR A 111 -19.19 48.16 32.39
CA THR A 111 -19.97 48.84 33.43
C THR A 111 -21.12 47.98 33.93
N GLU A 112 -21.62 48.30 35.13
CA GLU A 112 -22.76 47.63 35.74
C GLU A 112 -24.03 47.72 34.89
N ALA A 113 -24.80 46.63 34.85
CA ALA A 113 -26.04 46.49 34.08
C ALA A 113 -25.90 46.64 32.55
N GLU A 114 -24.67 46.70 32.03
CA GLU A 114 -24.44 46.72 30.59
C GLU A 114 -24.86 45.39 29.95
N THR A 115 -25.56 45.46 28.80
CA THR A 115 -26.05 44.26 28.11
C THR A 115 -25.09 43.82 27.02
N ILE A 116 -24.69 42.54 27.08
CA ILE A 116 -23.81 41.87 26.11
C ILE A 116 -24.52 40.72 25.40
N VAL A 117 -24.38 40.63 24.08
CA VAL A 117 -24.83 39.48 23.28
C VAL A 117 -23.62 38.60 22.95
N ASN A 118 -23.65 37.34 23.39
CA ASN A 118 -22.54 36.40 23.18
C ASN A 118 -22.98 35.25 22.25
N VAL A 119 -22.37 35.17 21.07
CA VAL A 119 -22.58 34.08 20.09
C VAL A 119 -21.48 33.02 20.20
N LEU A 120 -20.39 33.34 20.91
CA LEU A 120 -19.23 32.47 21.07
C LEU A 120 -19.51 31.35 22.08
N ASP A 121 -18.62 30.36 22.08
CA ASP A 121 -18.67 29.28 23.06
C ASP A 121 -18.38 29.82 24.46
N PHE A 122 -19.38 29.81 25.33
CA PHE A 122 -19.24 30.29 26.71
C PHE A 122 -18.36 29.37 27.59
N LYS A 123 -17.89 28.23 27.05
CA LYS A 123 -17.07 27.26 27.80
C LYS A 123 -15.56 27.50 27.67
N LYS A 124 -15.11 28.31 26.71
CA LYS A 124 -13.67 28.55 26.45
C LYS A 124 -13.40 29.86 25.73
N ASP A 125 -12.13 30.25 25.65
CA ASP A 125 -11.65 31.43 24.90
C ASP A 125 -12.47 32.70 25.23
N VAL A 126 -12.55 33.63 24.27
CA VAL A 126 -13.27 34.92 24.36
C VAL A 126 -14.71 34.78 24.85
N GLY A 127 -15.40 33.68 24.50
CA GLY A 127 -16.79 33.47 24.90
C GLY A 127 -16.95 33.22 26.41
N LEU A 128 -16.03 32.47 27.03
CA LEU A 128 -15.97 32.28 28.48
C LEU A 128 -15.56 33.57 29.18
N TRP A 129 -14.48 34.21 28.70
CA TRP A 129 -13.89 35.38 29.36
C TRP A 129 -14.82 36.58 29.37
N HIS A 130 -15.40 36.95 28.22
CA HIS A 130 -16.29 38.10 28.13
C HIS A 130 -17.72 37.74 28.57
N GLY A 131 -18.23 36.59 28.13
CA GLY A 131 -19.64 36.22 28.32
C GLY A 131 -19.99 35.66 29.70
N ILE A 132 -19.03 35.15 30.47
CA ILE A 132 -19.30 34.56 31.80
C ILE A 132 -18.48 35.24 32.87
N LEU A 133 -17.16 35.09 32.84
CA LEU A 133 -16.29 35.44 33.97
C LEU A 133 -16.26 36.96 34.22
N THR A 134 -15.94 37.74 33.19
CA THR A 134 -15.87 39.21 33.29
C THR A 134 -17.27 39.81 33.45
N SER A 135 -18.28 39.23 32.80
CA SER A 135 -19.67 39.69 32.94
C SER A 135 -20.20 39.57 34.37
N VAL A 136 -19.89 38.46 35.05
CA VAL A 136 -20.26 38.27 36.47
C VAL A 136 -19.54 39.27 37.37
N MET A 137 -18.25 39.51 37.14
CA MET A 137 -17.47 40.48 37.92
C MET A 137 -18.03 41.90 37.85
N ASN A 138 -18.52 42.32 36.68
CA ASN A 138 -19.04 43.67 36.44
C ASN A 138 -20.57 43.76 36.56
N MET A 139 -21.27 42.72 37.00
CA MET A 139 -22.74 42.70 37.11
C MET A 139 -23.45 43.04 35.78
N MET A 140 -22.95 42.48 34.67
CA MET A 140 -23.49 42.68 33.33
C MET A 140 -24.65 41.72 33.02
N HIS A 141 -25.51 42.11 32.08
CA HIS A 141 -26.60 41.26 31.58
C HIS A 141 -26.19 40.55 30.28
N VAL A 142 -26.11 39.21 30.32
CA VAL A 142 -25.60 38.40 29.20
C VAL A 142 -26.74 37.70 28.47
N ILE A 143 -26.80 37.88 27.16
CA ILE A 143 -27.70 37.15 26.25
C ILE A 143 -26.85 36.18 25.43
N SER A 144 -26.85 34.91 25.81
CA SER A 144 -26.13 33.85 25.09
C SER A 144 -26.97 33.28 23.95
N ILE A 145 -26.36 33.15 22.78
CA ILE A 145 -27.02 32.65 21.57
C ILE A 145 -26.32 31.37 21.13
N PRO A 146 -26.94 30.21 21.35
CA PRO A 146 -26.29 28.94 21.04
C PRO A 146 -26.16 28.75 19.53
N TYR A 147 -25.08 28.09 19.12
CA TYR A 147 -24.80 27.77 17.72
C TYR A 147 -25.92 26.98 17.03
N SER A 148 -26.65 26.14 17.78
CA SER A 148 -27.82 25.41 17.27
C SER A 148 -28.94 26.36 16.79
N LEU A 149 -29.14 27.49 17.46
CA LEU A 149 -30.09 28.51 17.03
C LEU A 149 -29.56 29.29 15.83
N MET A 150 -28.27 29.60 15.80
CA MET A 150 -27.61 30.29 14.67
C MET A 150 -27.70 29.50 13.36
N LYS A 151 -27.68 28.16 13.42
CA LYS A 151 -27.89 27.30 12.24
C LYS A 151 -29.27 27.48 11.61
N VAL A 152 -30.30 27.73 12.41
CA VAL A 152 -31.69 27.86 11.95
C VAL A 152 -32.03 29.32 11.62
N ASN A 153 -31.57 30.26 12.46
CA ASN A 153 -31.77 31.69 12.28
C ASN A 153 -30.46 32.45 12.51
N PRO A 154 -29.65 32.66 11.45
CA PRO A 154 -28.38 33.38 11.55
C PRO A 154 -28.48 34.85 11.98
N LEU A 155 -29.64 35.48 11.81
CA LEU A 155 -29.89 36.85 12.25
C LEU A 155 -30.27 36.97 13.73
N SER A 156 -30.47 35.85 14.42
CA SER A 156 -30.95 35.84 15.80
C SER A 156 -30.15 36.75 16.72
N TRP A 157 -28.82 36.81 16.57
CA TRP A 157 -27.99 37.69 17.39
C TRP A 157 -28.16 39.17 17.11
N ILE A 158 -28.28 39.57 15.84
CA ILE A 158 -28.60 40.96 15.46
C ILE A 158 -29.97 41.34 16.01
N GLN A 159 -30.96 40.45 15.91
CA GLN A 159 -32.30 40.67 16.45
C GLN A 159 -32.27 40.88 17.97
N LYS A 160 -31.44 40.12 18.70
CA LYS A 160 -31.28 40.30 20.15
C LYS A 160 -30.51 41.58 20.51
N VAL A 161 -29.53 41.98 19.71
CA VAL A 161 -28.88 43.29 19.86
C VAL A 161 -29.93 44.40 19.75
N CYS A 162 -30.80 44.37 18.74
CA CYS A 162 -31.89 45.35 18.56
C CYS A 162 -32.90 45.30 19.72
N GLN A 163 -33.38 44.08 20.07
CA GLN A 163 -34.43 43.88 21.07
C GLN A 163 -34.01 44.37 22.46
N TYR A 164 -32.78 44.07 22.86
CA TYR A 164 -32.27 44.40 24.19
C TYR A 164 -31.39 45.65 24.22
N LYS A 165 -31.24 46.34 23.07
CA LYS A 165 -30.34 47.50 22.90
C LYS A 165 -28.94 47.21 23.45
N ALA A 166 -28.42 46.03 23.12
CA ALA A 166 -27.14 45.57 23.64
C ALA A 166 -26.02 46.54 23.26
N LYS A 167 -25.11 46.80 24.20
CA LYS A 167 -23.97 47.70 24.00
C LYS A 167 -22.76 46.98 23.43
N VAL A 168 -22.64 45.69 23.73
CA VAL A 168 -21.50 44.85 23.36
C VAL A 168 -21.99 43.59 22.68
N ALA A 169 -21.31 43.15 21.63
CA ALA A 169 -21.55 41.84 21.02
C ALA A 169 -20.24 41.09 20.77
N CYS A 170 -20.22 39.79 21.04
CA CYS A 170 -19.08 38.91 20.80
C CYS A 170 -19.42 37.91 19.68
N VAL A 171 -18.67 37.97 18.57
CA VAL A 171 -18.92 37.19 17.35
C VAL A 171 -17.61 36.72 16.71
N LYS A 172 -17.70 35.76 15.78
CA LYS A 172 -16.63 35.47 14.81
C LYS A 172 -16.97 36.06 13.44
N SER A 173 -15.96 36.23 12.59
CA SER A 173 -16.09 36.69 11.20
C SER A 173 -17.11 35.86 10.39
N ARG A 174 -17.19 34.55 10.66
CA ARG A 174 -18.19 33.65 10.07
C ARG A 174 -19.63 34.01 10.45
N ASP A 175 -19.87 34.37 11.71
CA ASP A 175 -21.21 34.69 12.21
C ASP A 175 -21.72 35.99 11.57
N MET A 176 -20.81 36.94 11.34
CA MET A 176 -21.06 38.16 10.57
C MET A 176 -21.40 37.83 9.12
N HIS A 177 -20.65 36.93 8.48
CA HIS A 177 -20.93 36.49 7.11
C HIS A 177 -22.30 35.83 6.98
N TRP A 178 -22.69 34.94 7.90
CA TRP A 178 -24.00 34.32 7.87
C TRP A 178 -25.13 35.33 8.07
N ALA A 179 -24.93 36.32 8.94
CA ALA A 179 -25.88 37.42 9.09
C ALA A 179 -26.00 38.25 7.80
N LEU A 180 -24.91 38.52 7.09
CA LEU A 180 -24.94 39.21 5.79
C LEU A 180 -25.72 38.45 4.74
N VAL A 181 -25.63 37.12 4.71
CA VAL A 181 -26.41 36.32 3.74
C VAL A 181 -27.90 36.36 4.11
N ALA A 182 -28.23 36.31 5.40
CA ALA A 182 -29.60 36.22 5.87
C ALA A 182 -30.36 37.57 5.95
N HIS A 183 -29.68 38.73 5.92
CA HIS A 183 -30.29 40.05 6.18
C HIS A 183 -31.33 40.53 5.15
N ARG A 184 -31.39 39.94 3.95
CA ARG A 184 -32.07 40.51 2.77
C ARG A 184 -33.57 40.79 2.97
N ASP A 185 -34.20 40.15 3.96
CA ASP A 185 -35.65 40.21 4.17
C ASP A 185 -36.09 40.97 5.44
N GLN A 186 -35.18 41.66 6.15
CA GLN A 186 -35.53 42.36 7.41
C GLN A 186 -35.36 43.89 7.34
N ARG A 187 -36.44 44.63 7.63
CA ARG A 187 -36.45 46.10 7.58
C ARG A 187 -36.08 46.78 8.91
N ASP A 188 -36.36 46.13 10.04
CA ASP A 188 -36.28 46.72 11.40
C ASP A 188 -34.95 46.42 12.14
N ILE A 189 -33.80 46.63 11.48
CA ILE A 189 -32.48 46.47 12.10
C ILE A 189 -31.89 47.83 12.45
N ASN A 190 -31.52 48.04 13.72
CA ASN A 190 -30.80 49.23 14.18
C ASN A 190 -29.67 48.83 15.14
N LEU A 191 -28.43 49.03 14.70
CA LEU A 191 -27.21 48.68 15.44
C LEU A 191 -26.55 49.88 16.14
N SER A 192 -27.20 51.04 16.19
CA SER A 192 -26.64 52.25 16.84
C SER A 192 -26.42 52.12 18.35
N SER A 193 -27.05 51.12 18.98
CA SER A 193 -26.84 50.81 20.39
C SER A 193 -25.45 50.23 20.67
N LEU A 194 -24.83 49.57 19.70
CA LEU A 194 -23.52 48.95 19.87
C LEU A 194 -22.42 50.01 20.00
N ARG A 195 -21.62 49.88 21.05
CA ARG A 195 -20.33 50.59 21.20
C ARG A 195 -19.12 49.70 20.92
N MET A 196 -19.27 48.38 21.05
CA MET A 196 -18.19 47.42 20.84
C MET A 196 -18.70 46.11 20.22
N LEU A 197 -18.10 45.71 19.11
CA LEU A 197 -18.31 44.44 18.43
C LEU A 197 -16.98 43.67 18.42
N ILE A 198 -16.83 42.75 19.36
CA ILE A 198 -15.62 41.95 19.53
C ILE A 198 -15.61 40.83 18.49
N VAL A 199 -14.60 40.83 17.62
CA VAL A 199 -14.37 39.80 16.61
C VAL A 199 -13.28 38.85 17.12
N ALA A 200 -13.69 37.70 17.65
CA ALA A 200 -12.80 36.79 18.38
C ALA A 200 -11.73 36.11 17.51
N ASP A 201 -12.00 35.94 16.22
CA ASP A 201 -11.04 35.49 15.21
C ASP A 201 -10.47 36.68 14.40
N GLY A 202 -10.58 37.90 14.93
CA GLY A 202 -10.12 39.13 14.29
C GLY A 202 -8.60 39.20 14.08
N ALA A 203 -7.85 38.35 14.78
CA ALA A 203 -6.42 38.14 14.55
C ALA A 203 -6.10 37.41 13.23
N ASN A 204 -7.07 36.77 12.59
CA ASN A 204 -6.88 36.19 11.27
C ASN A 204 -6.97 37.30 10.21
N PRO A 205 -5.96 37.51 9.35
CA PRO A 205 -6.00 38.51 8.26
C PRO A 205 -7.24 38.39 7.36
N TRP A 206 -7.73 37.18 7.13
CA TRP A 206 -8.88 36.91 6.28
C TRP A 206 -10.23 37.25 6.91
N SER A 207 -10.25 37.63 8.18
CA SER A 207 -11.44 38.17 8.85
C SER A 207 -11.77 39.60 8.40
N ILE A 208 -10.77 40.34 7.91
CA ILE A 208 -10.89 41.77 7.53
C ILE A 208 -11.94 41.94 6.44
N SER A 209 -11.91 41.10 5.40
CA SER A 209 -12.88 41.15 4.30
C SER A 209 -14.32 40.94 4.79
N SER A 210 -14.52 40.09 5.80
CA SER A 210 -15.84 39.85 6.40
C SER A 210 -16.28 41.04 7.26
N CYS A 211 -15.35 41.69 7.95
CA CYS A 211 -15.61 42.91 8.72
C CYS A 211 -16.00 44.06 7.80
N ASP A 212 -15.27 44.27 6.71
CA ASP A 212 -15.53 45.34 5.72
C ASP A 212 -16.87 45.11 5.01
N ALA A 213 -17.15 43.88 4.57
CA ALA A 213 -18.44 43.54 3.98
C ALA A 213 -19.60 43.76 4.95
N PHE A 214 -19.41 43.44 6.24
CA PHE A 214 -20.43 43.65 7.26
C PHE A 214 -20.66 45.13 7.53
N LEU A 215 -19.59 45.90 7.66
CA LEU A 215 -19.65 47.34 7.86
C LEU A 215 -20.38 48.02 6.71
N ASN A 216 -20.03 47.73 5.46
CA ASN A 216 -20.62 48.34 4.28
C ASN A 216 -22.15 48.19 4.21
N VAL A 217 -22.67 47.04 4.64
CA VAL A 217 -24.12 46.78 4.66
C VAL A 217 -24.81 47.46 5.84
N PHE A 218 -24.27 47.29 7.05
CA PHE A 218 -24.93 47.71 8.28
C PHE A 218 -24.61 49.15 8.72
N GLN A 219 -23.73 49.86 8.02
CA GLN A 219 -23.47 51.28 8.25
C GLN A 219 -24.75 52.13 8.08
N SER A 220 -25.53 51.83 7.02
CA SER A 220 -26.86 52.45 6.80
C SER A 220 -27.88 52.15 7.91
N LYS A 221 -27.60 51.14 8.75
CA LYS A 221 -28.42 50.67 9.88
C LYS A 221 -27.84 51.09 11.24
N GLY A 222 -26.96 52.09 11.26
CA GLY A 222 -26.44 52.70 12.49
C GLY A 222 -25.16 52.08 13.05
N LEU A 223 -24.53 51.12 12.36
CA LEU A 223 -23.24 50.58 12.77
C LEU A 223 -22.10 51.56 12.44
N ARG A 224 -21.26 51.87 13.43
CA ARG A 224 -20.09 52.75 13.26
C ARG A 224 -18.82 51.94 13.04
N GLN A 225 -17.85 52.48 12.30
CA GLN A 225 -16.60 51.78 12.01
C GLN A 225 -15.77 51.55 13.27
N GLU A 226 -15.72 52.50 14.21
CA GLU A 226 -14.95 52.35 15.45
C GLU A 226 -15.45 51.24 16.39
N VAL A 227 -16.67 50.73 16.15
CA VAL A 227 -17.28 49.67 16.97
C VAL A 227 -16.64 48.31 16.69
N ILE A 228 -16.08 48.07 15.50
CA ILE A 228 -15.47 46.79 15.14
C ILE A 228 -14.12 46.64 15.85
N CYS A 229 -14.05 45.68 16.76
CA CYS A 229 -12.91 45.45 17.64
C CYS A 229 -12.33 44.05 17.41
N PRO A 230 -11.37 43.88 16.48
CA PRO A 230 -10.61 42.66 16.36
C PRO A 230 -9.90 42.31 17.67
N CYS A 231 -9.89 41.02 18.01
CA CYS A 231 -9.27 40.49 19.21
C CYS A 231 -8.31 39.36 18.85
N ALA A 232 -7.16 39.33 19.53
CA ALA A 232 -6.20 38.24 19.51
C ALA A 232 -6.23 37.51 20.86
N SER A 233 -6.49 36.21 20.81
CA SER A 233 -6.53 35.34 21.99
C SER A 233 -5.90 33.99 21.69
N SER A 234 -5.44 33.34 22.76
CA SER A 234 -4.84 32.01 22.74
C SER A 234 -5.18 31.28 24.04
N PRO A 235 -5.39 29.95 24.05
CA PRO A 235 -5.63 29.21 25.29
C PRO A 235 -4.51 29.40 26.32
N GLU A 236 -3.25 29.47 25.87
CA GLU A 236 -2.09 29.62 26.76
C GLU A 236 -1.95 31.03 27.37
N ALA A 237 -2.35 32.07 26.63
CA ALA A 237 -2.12 33.46 27.01
C ALA A 237 -3.41 34.28 27.20
N LEU A 238 -4.57 33.61 27.16
CA LEU A 238 -5.90 34.21 27.24
C LEU A 238 -6.09 35.29 26.16
N THR A 239 -6.78 36.39 26.45
CA THR A 239 -6.81 37.57 25.55
C THR A 239 -5.48 38.31 25.61
N VAL A 240 -4.83 38.45 24.46
CA VAL A 240 -3.47 38.96 24.33
C VAL A 240 -3.45 40.42 23.87
N ALA A 241 -4.31 40.77 22.91
CA ALA A 241 -4.48 42.13 22.41
C ALA A 241 -5.92 42.34 21.92
N ILE A 242 -6.43 43.56 22.07
CA ILE A 242 -7.76 43.94 21.60
C ILE A 242 -7.80 45.39 21.14
N ARG A 243 -8.47 45.64 20.02
CA ARG A 243 -8.74 47.00 19.54
C ARG A 243 -9.82 47.64 20.39
N ARG A 244 -9.59 48.89 20.82
CA ARG A 244 -10.47 49.62 21.75
C ARG A 244 -11.14 50.78 21.03
N PRO A 245 -12.45 51.02 21.21
CA PRO A 245 -13.09 52.26 20.77
C PRO A 245 -12.59 53.39 21.67
N THR A 246 -11.96 54.43 21.11
CA THR A 246 -11.52 55.62 21.86
C THR A 246 -12.42 56.80 21.51
N ASP A 247 -12.88 57.57 22.51
CA ASP A 247 -13.72 58.76 22.30
C ASP A 247 -12.97 59.93 21.62
N ASP A 248 -11.63 59.90 21.58
CA ASP A 248 -10.78 61.03 21.17
C ASP A 248 -9.88 60.78 19.93
N SER A 249 -10.00 59.64 19.24
CA SER A 249 -9.19 59.38 18.04
C SER A 249 -10.03 58.93 16.84
N ASN A 250 -10.14 59.82 15.85
CA ASN A 250 -10.62 59.54 14.50
C ASN A 250 -9.59 58.72 13.68
N GLN A 251 -8.68 57.99 14.33
CA GLN A 251 -7.60 57.28 13.66
C GLN A 251 -8.13 55.95 13.08
N PRO A 252 -8.03 55.75 11.75
CA PRO A 252 -8.45 54.51 11.12
C PRO A 252 -7.60 53.33 11.63
N PRO A 253 -8.09 52.09 11.48
CA PRO A 253 -7.26 50.92 11.75
C PRO A 253 -5.96 50.95 10.96
N GLY A 254 -4.85 50.63 11.63
CA GLY A 254 -3.56 50.45 11.01
C GLY A 254 -3.64 49.26 10.07
N ARG A 255 -3.64 49.54 8.77
CA ARG A 255 -3.64 48.52 7.71
C ARG A 255 -2.29 48.52 7.01
N GLY A 256 -1.81 47.32 6.72
CA GLY A 256 -0.61 47.10 5.93
C GLY A 256 -0.89 46.09 4.82
N VAL A 257 -0.27 46.28 3.67
CA VAL A 257 -0.29 45.32 2.56
C VAL A 257 1.09 44.69 2.49
N LEU A 258 1.15 43.38 2.73
CA LEU A 258 2.41 42.64 2.85
C LEU A 258 2.57 41.65 1.69
N SER A 259 3.78 41.52 1.17
CA SER A 259 4.09 40.52 0.15
C SER A 259 4.02 39.10 0.72
N MET A 260 3.13 38.26 0.19
CA MET A 260 3.01 36.86 0.60
C MET A 260 4.32 36.10 0.41
N HIS A 261 5.06 36.40 -0.67
CA HIS A 261 6.37 35.81 -0.92
C HIS A 261 7.37 36.11 0.21
N GLY A 262 7.41 37.36 0.68
CA GLY A 262 8.24 37.75 1.82
C GLY A 262 7.86 37.02 3.11
N LEU A 263 6.55 36.87 3.38
CA LEU A 263 6.05 36.14 4.54
C LEU A 263 6.54 34.68 4.54
N THR A 264 6.71 34.05 3.37
CA THR A 264 7.21 32.67 3.30
C THR A 264 8.65 32.49 3.77
N TYR A 265 9.45 33.57 3.79
CA TYR A 265 10.79 33.59 4.38
C TYR A 265 10.82 34.14 5.81
N GLY A 266 9.64 34.46 6.38
CA GLY A 266 9.53 35.09 7.69
C GLY A 266 9.96 36.56 7.72
N VAL A 267 9.86 37.26 6.57
CA VAL A 267 10.27 38.67 6.44
C VAL A 267 9.08 39.55 6.06
N ILE A 268 9.00 40.73 6.66
CA ILE A 268 7.99 41.74 6.41
C ILE A 268 8.45 42.59 5.23
N ARG A 269 7.72 42.51 4.12
CA ARG A 269 7.92 43.37 2.95
C ARG A 269 6.60 44.04 2.62
N VAL A 270 6.55 45.36 2.82
CA VAL A 270 5.39 46.17 2.43
C VAL A 270 5.36 46.26 0.92
N ASP A 271 4.20 45.98 0.32
CA ASP A 271 3.95 46.14 -1.10
C ASP A 271 2.89 47.23 -1.29
N SER A 272 3.06 48.07 -2.31
CA SER A 272 2.16 49.18 -2.64
C SER A 272 1.26 48.88 -3.84
N GLU A 273 1.49 47.75 -4.53
CA GLU A 273 0.71 47.37 -5.70
C GLU A 273 -0.42 46.40 -5.33
N GLU A 274 -1.61 46.60 -5.92
CA GLU A 274 -2.75 45.66 -5.82
C GLU A 274 -2.50 44.40 -6.65
N LYS A 275 -1.54 43.57 -6.22
CA LYS A 275 -1.25 42.25 -6.81
C LYS A 275 -2.02 41.17 -6.06
N LEU A 276 -2.37 40.08 -6.74
CA LEU A 276 -2.99 38.89 -6.12
C LEU A 276 -2.05 38.16 -5.12
N SER A 277 -0.76 38.52 -5.08
CA SER A 277 0.28 37.95 -4.22
C SER A 277 0.57 38.77 -2.95
N VAL A 278 -0.38 39.60 -2.51
CA VAL A 278 -0.27 40.39 -1.29
C VAL A 278 -1.33 39.96 -0.26
N LEU A 279 -0.98 40.12 1.02
CA LEU A 279 -1.86 39.91 2.16
C LEU A 279 -2.14 41.24 2.84
N THR A 280 -3.41 41.62 2.88
CA THR A 280 -3.85 42.76 3.68
C THR A 280 -3.95 42.32 5.14
N VAL A 281 -3.24 43.00 6.02
CA VAL A 281 -3.25 42.78 7.46
C VAL A 281 -3.76 44.03 8.17
N GLN A 282 -4.44 43.83 9.29
CA GLN A 282 -4.96 44.90 10.15
C GLN A 282 -4.48 44.68 11.57
N ASP A 283 -4.21 45.76 12.29
CA ASP A 283 -3.87 45.67 13.70
C ASP A 283 -5.04 45.09 14.53
N VAL A 284 -4.69 44.31 15.54
CA VAL A 284 -5.61 43.82 16.57
C VAL A 284 -5.64 44.75 17.80
N GLY A 285 -5.12 45.97 17.67
CA GLY A 285 -5.01 46.94 18.75
C GLY A 285 -3.74 46.80 19.60
N LEU A 286 -3.87 47.24 20.86
CA LEU A 286 -2.79 47.28 21.84
C LEU A 286 -2.81 46.05 22.74
N VAL A 287 -1.63 45.71 23.27
CA VAL A 287 -1.44 44.69 24.29
C VAL A 287 -2.31 44.98 25.53
N MET A 288 -2.77 43.92 26.19
CA MET A 288 -3.61 44.04 27.39
C MET A 288 -2.94 44.85 28.53
N PRO A 289 -3.71 45.59 29.35
CA PRO A 289 -3.16 46.32 30.48
C PRO A 289 -2.37 45.42 31.44
N GLY A 290 -1.17 45.85 31.84
CA GLY A 290 -0.30 45.08 32.73
C GLY A 290 0.49 43.95 32.06
N ALA A 291 0.41 43.82 30.74
CA ALA A 291 1.15 42.83 29.97
C ALA A 291 2.27 43.46 29.11
N ILE A 292 3.38 42.74 28.96
CA ILE A 292 4.48 43.08 28.05
C ILE A 292 4.50 42.06 26.92
N MET A 293 4.69 42.51 25.68
CA MET A 293 4.75 41.63 24.51
C MET A 293 6.06 41.82 23.74
N CYS A 294 6.58 40.73 23.20
CA CYS A 294 7.66 40.75 22.21
C CYS A 294 7.42 39.72 21.11
N SER A 295 8.12 39.86 19.98
CA SER A 295 8.16 38.85 18.90
C SER A 295 9.50 38.15 18.92
N VAL A 296 9.49 36.81 18.98
CA VAL A 296 10.71 35.98 19.03
C VAL A 296 10.74 34.99 17.88
N LYS A 297 11.95 34.58 17.47
CA LYS A 297 12.11 33.54 16.45
C LYS A 297 11.44 32.24 16.93
N PRO A 298 10.59 31.61 16.09
CA PRO A 298 9.83 30.44 16.51
C PRO A 298 10.74 29.23 16.74
N ASP A 299 11.77 29.07 15.92
CA ASP A 299 12.72 27.95 15.96
C ASP A 299 14.04 28.36 16.64
N GLY A 300 14.62 27.44 17.41
CA GLY A 300 15.92 27.61 18.07
C GLY A 300 15.84 28.42 19.37
N ILE A 301 16.92 29.13 19.69
CA ILE A 301 17.00 30.00 20.88
C ILE A 301 15.99 31.15 20.69
N PRO A 302 15.15 31.50 21.69
CA PRO A 302 14.10 32.52 21.58
C PRO A 302 14.70 33.93 21.50
N GLN A 303 15.32 34.24 20.37
CA GLN A 303 15.93 35.54 20.09
C GLN A 303 14.86 36.51 19.58
N LEU A 304 14.95 37.78 19.98
CA LEU A 304 14.11 38.84 19.44
C LEU A 304 14.21 38.92 17.92
N CYS A 305 13.05 39.03 17.29
CA CYS A 305 12.93 39.36 15.87
C CYS A 305 13.34 40.82 15.63
N LYS A 306 13.95 41.07 14.47
CA LYS A 306 14.16 42.44 13.97
C LYS A 306 12.82 43.05 13.53
N THR A 307 12.82 44.37 13.30
CA THR A 307 11.61 45.10 12.87
C THR A 307 11.04 44.64 11.53
N ASP A 308 11.85 44.00 10.69
CA ASP A 308 11.46 43.42 9.40
C ASP A 308 11.29 41.89 9.44
N GLU A 309 11.33 41.27 10.63
CA GLU A 309 11.19 39.83 10.80
C GLU A 309 9.86 39.48 11.48
N ILE A 310 9.32 38.32 11.12
CA ILE A 310 8.13 37.74 11.73
C ILE A 310 8.58 36.71 12.77
N GLY A 311 7.91 36.75 13.92
CA GLY A 311 8.14 35.82 15.01
C GLY A 311 6.86 35.32 15.65
N GLU A 312 7.02 34.41 16.59
CA GLU A 312 5.96 34.05 17.51
C GLU A 312 5.82 35.15 18.56
N LEU A 313 4.59 35.62 18.75
CA LEU A 313 4.28 36.61 19.77
C LEU A 313 4.34 35.93 21.14
N CYS A 314 5.09 36.54 22.06
CA CYS A 314 5.23 36.09 23.43
C CYS A 314 4.75 37.18 24.38
N VAL A 315 4.10 36.80 25.48
CA VAL A 315 3.51 37.72 26.46
C VAL A 315 4.02 37.41 27.86
N CYS A 316 4.41 38.44 28.62
CA CYS A 316 4.71 38.37 30.04
C CYS A 316 3.61 39.12 30.81
N ALA A 317 2.76 38.39 31.54
CA ALA A 317 1.72 38.95 32.40
C ALA A 317 1.21 37.93 33.43
N ILE A 318 0.71 38.41 34.57
CA ILE A 318 0.02 37.57 35.58
C ILE A 318 -1.30 37.01 35.00
N ALA A 319 -1.94 37.76 34.10
CA ALA A 319 -3.20 37.42 33.46
C ALA A 319 -3.05 36.43 32.28
N THR A 320 -2.31 35.34 32.48
CA THR A 320 -2.04 34.27 31.48
C THR A 320 -2.24 32.87 32.06
N GLY A 321 -2.19 31.84 31.23
CA GLY A 321 -2.09 30.45 31.69
C GLY A 321 -0.74 30.16 32.36
N THR A 322 -0.66 29.08 33.13
CA THR A 322 0.52 28.80 33.97
C THR A 322 1.29 27.53 33.59
N SER A 323 0.59 26.48 33.16
CA SER A 323 1.23 25.23 32.74
C SER A 323 0.32 24.34 31.93
N TYR A 324 0.90 23.35 31.24
CA TYR A 324 0.16 22.20 30.76
C TYR A 324 0.09 21.13 31.87
N TYR A 325 -1.12 20.69 32.19
CA TYR A 325 -1.36 19.74 33.27
C TYR A 325 -0.58 18.44 33.06
N GLY A 326 0.30 18.10 34.00
CA GLY A 326 1.10 16.87 33.98
C GLY A 326 2.25 16.84 32.96
N LEU A 327 2.51 17.92 32.22
CA LEU A 327 3.49 17.95 31.12
C LEU A 327 4.58 19.01 31.36
N SER A 328 5.53 18.72 32.25
CA SER A 328 6.56 19.67 32.68
C SER A 328 7.50 20.11 31.54
N GLY A 329 7.91 19.21 30.64
CA GLY A 329 8.79 19.53 29.51
C GLY A 329 8.15 20.53 28.54
N MET A 330 6.90 20.28 28.13
CA MET A 330 6.13 21.20 27.30
C MET A 330 5.84 22.51 28.03
N THR A 331 5.57 22.44 29.33
CA THR A 331 5.32 23.62 30.17
C THR A 331 6.51 24.58 30.14
N LYS A 332 7.73 24.07 30.33
CA LYS A 332 8.94 24.91 30.28
C LYS A 332 9.12 25.59 28.93
N ASN A 333 8.92 24.86 27.84
CA ASN A 333 9.08 25.41 26.49
C ASN A 333 8.05 26.48 26.13
N THR A 334 6.84 26.43 26.71
CA THR A 334 5.74 27.36 26.38
C THR A 334 5.55 28.47 27.40
N PHE A 335 5.63 28.19 28.70
CA PHE A 335 5.31 29.14 29.78
C PHE A 335 6.54 29.73 30.49
N GLU A 336 7.75 29.18 30.26
CA GLU A 336 9.01 29.65 30.88
C GLU A 336 10.02 30.12 29.81
N VAL A 337 9.56 30.94 28.86
CA VAL A 337 10.42 31.45 27.78
C VAL A 337 11.14 32.71 28.21
N PHE A 338 12.45 32.77 28.02
CA PHE A 338 13.25 33.97 28.30
C PHE A 338 13.74 34.56 26.98
N PRO A 339 13.05 35.56 26.41
CA PRO A 339 13.46 36.20 25.17
C PRO A 339 14.85 36.82 25.29
N MET A 340 15.71 36.54 24.31
CA MET A 340 17.10 36.97 24.28
C MET A 340 17.30 38.13 23.31
N THR A 341 18.09 39.11 23.73
CA THR A 341 18.59 40.20 22.88
C THR A 341 19.59 39.68 21.84
N SER A 342 19.91 40.50 20.83
CA SER A 342 20.93 40.17 19.83
C SER A 342 22.33 39.95 20.42
N SER A 343 22.62 40.51 21.60
CA SER A 343 23.86 40.33 22.36
C SER A 343 23.85 39.11 23.30
N GLY A 344 22.74 38.37 23.38
CA GLY A 344 22.65 37.11 24.12
C GLY A 344 22.23 37.23 25.59
N GLY A 345 21.82 38.41 26.07
CA GLY A 345 21.23 38.59 27.41
C GLY A 345 19.68 38.57 27.37
N PRO A 346 18.99 38.09 28.42
CA PRO A 346 17.53 38.13 28.49
C PRO A 346 17.01 39.58 28.57
N ILE A 347 15.85 39.86 27.99
CA ILE A 347 15.24 41.20 28.02
C ILE A 347 14.74 41.55 29.43
N THR A 348 14.22 40.55 30.14
CA THR A 348 13.68 40.68 31.50
C THR A 348 14.06 39.47 32.35
N GLU A 349 14.02 39.63 33.66
CA GLU A 349 14.16 38.54 34.63
C GLU A 349 12.89 37.66 34.73
N TYR A 350 11.77 38.14 34.19
CA TYR A 350 10.49 37.42 34.19
C TYR A 350 10.33 36.55 32.93
N PRO A 351 9.72 35.36 33.06
CA PRO A 351 9.41 34.51 31.93
C PRO A 351 8.23 35.05 31.10
N PHE A 352 8.28 34.76 29.80
CA PHE A 352 7.22 34.98 28.83
C PHE A 352 6.54 33.67 28.46
N ILE A 353 5.29 33.81 28.01
CA ILE A 353 4.45 32.73 27.50
C ILE A 353 4.37 32.84 25.98
N ARG A 354 4.68 31.75 25.27
CA ARG A 354 4.45 31.61 23.83
C ARG A 354 2.95 31.52 23.55
N THR A 355 2.45 32.44 22.74
CA THR A 355 1.01 32.54 22.46
C THR A 355 0.55 31.60 21.35
N GLY A 356 1.46 31.01 20.55
CA GLY A 356 1.09 30.30 19.32
C GLY A 356 0.60 31.20 18.18
N LEU A 357 0.63 32.52 18.34
CA LEU A 357 0.29 33.51 17.30
C LEU A 357 1.56 34.00 16.60
N LEU A 358 1.54 34.01 15.27
CA LEU A 358 2.62 34.55 14.45
C LEU A 358 2.31 36.00 14.08
N GLY A 359 3.29 36.88 14.29
CA GLY A 359 3.07 38.31 14.11
C GLY A 359 4.27 39.18 14.42
N PHE A 360 4.02 40.49 14.41
CA PHE A 360 5.00 41.52 14.72
C PHE A 360 4.35 42.71 15.41
N ILE A 361 5.18 43.55 16.04
CA ILE A 361 4.74 44.78 16.71
C ILE A 361 5.07 45.95 15.79
N GLY A 362 4.04 46.65 15.34
CA GLY A 362 4.14 47.79 14.45
C GLY A 362 4.34 49.12 15.20
N PRO A 363 4.40 50.25 14.45
CA PRO A 363 4.50 51.59 15.03
C PRO A 363 3.37 51.86 16.04
N GLY A 364 3.68 52.59 17.11
CA GLY A 364 2.71 52.91 18.17
C GLY A 364 2.34 51.74 19.09
N GLY A 365 3.07 50.62 19.02
CA GLY A 365 2.82 49.43 19.86
C GLY A 365 1.62 48.59 19.39
N LEU A 366 1.15 48.83 18.17
CA LEU A 366 0.05 48.07 17.55
C LEU A 366 0.50 46.66 17.20
N VAL A 367 -0.31 45.67 17.56
CA VAL A 367 -0.02 44.26 17.31
C VAL A 367 -0.61 43.83 15.96
N PHE A 368 0.21 43.21 15.11
CA PHE A 368 -0.22 42.62 13.85
C PHE A 368 -0.05 41.11 13.92
N VAL A 369 -1.14 40.37 13.69
CA VAL A 369 -1.13 38.91 13.60
C VAL A 369 -1.30 38.51 12.14
N ILE A 370 -0.44 37.61 11.67
CA ILE A 370 -0.44 37.13 10.29
C ILE A 370 -0.86 35.66 10.19
N GLY A 371 -0.95 34.94 11.31
CA GLY A 371 -1.32 33.53 11.32
C GLY A 371 -1.09 32.85 12.68
N LYS A 372 -1.25 31.52 12.70
CA LYS A 372 -1.03 30.68 13.89
C LYS A 372 0.07 29.65 13.65
N MET A 373 0.79 29.30 14.72
CA MET A 373 1.81 28.25 14.71
C MET A 373 1.23 26.88 14.34
N ASP A 374 0.05 26.53 14.89
CA ASP A 374 -0.61 25.24 14.59
C ASP A 374 -1.05 25.09 13.12
N GLY A 375 -1.24 26.21 12.42
CA GLY A 375 -1.58 26.25 10.99
C GLY A 375 -0.39 26.43 10.06
N LEU A 376 0.84 26.50 10.60
CA LEU A 376 2.05 26.69 9.81
C LEU A 376 2.51 25.35 9.20
N MET A 377 2.82 25.39 7.91
CA MET A 377 3.40 24.28 7.13
C MET A 377 4.76 24.73 6.60
N VAL A 378 5.73 23.82 6.59
CA VAL A 378 7.11 24.12 6.13
C VAL A 378 7.47 23.24 4.96
N VAL A 379 7.32 23.78 3.74
CA VAL A 379 7.51 23.04 2.49
C VAL A 379 8.79 23.54 1.83
N SER A 380 9.76 22.66 1.57
CA SER A 380 11.03 23.04 0.93
C SER A 380 11.74 24.20 1.65
N GLY A 381 11.64 24.26 2.98
CA GLY A 381 12.21 25.32 3.81
C GLY A 381 11.46 26.66 3.82
N ARG A 382 10.33 26.76 3.11
CA ARG A 382 9.45 27.95 3.10
C ARG A 382 8.23 27.73 3.99
N ARG A 383 7.82 28.79 4.69
CA ARG A 383 6.70 28.77 5.64
C ARG A 383 5.42 29.20 4.96
N HIS A 384 4.37 28.38 5.02
CA HIS A 384 3.06 28.66 4.43
C HIS A 384 1.98 28.52 5.50
N ASN A 385 1.06 29.48 5.60
CA ASN A 385 -0.08 29.35 6.49
C ASN A 385 -1.22 28.59 5.79
N ALA A 386 -1.83 27.63 6.49
CA ALA A 386 -2.98 26.89 5.98
C ALA A 386 -4.16 27.82 5.64
N ASP A 387 -4.41 28.87 6.43
CA ASP A 387 -5.50 29.82 6.20
C ASP A 387 -5.32 30.60 4.89
N ASP A 388 -4.09 30.90 4.50
CA ASP A 388 -3.78 31.60 3.25
C ASP A 388 -4.06 30.71 2.02
N ILE A 389 -3.73 29.42 2.13
CA ILE A 389 -4.04 28.43 1.10
C ILE A 389 -5.56 28.22 1.00
N VAL A 390 -6.26 28.14 2.12
CA VAL A 390 -7.74 28.07 2.16
C VAL A 390 -8.36 29.28 1.47
N ALA A 391 -7.89 30.49 1.79
CA ALA A 391 -8.40 31.72 1.18
C ALA A 391 -8.16 31.75 -0.35
N THR A 392 -7.00 31.28 -0.79
CA THR A 392 -6.66 31.19 -2.22
C THR A 392 -7.57 30.19 -2.94
N ALA A 393 -7.78 29.00 -2.38
CA ALA A 393 -8.70 28.01 -2.93
C ALA A 393 -10.16 28.52 -2.97
N LEU A 394 -10.60 29.26 -1.95
CA LEU A 394 -11.94 29.86 -1.90
C LEU A 394 -12.13 31.01 -2.91
N ALA A 395 -11.06 31.71 -3.29
CA ALA A 395 -11.12 32.79 -4.26
C ALA A 395 -11.32 32.29 -5.71
N VAL A 396 -11.05 31.00 -5.96
CA VAL A 396 -11.30 30.35 -7.25
C VAL A 396 -12.78 30.00 -7.37
N GLU A 397 -13.48 30.68 -8.27
CA GLU A 397 -14.94 30.57 -8.47
C GLU A 397 -15.74 30.72 -7.16
N PRO A 398 -15.67 31.90 -6.50
CA PRO A 398 -16.20 32.09 -5.16
C PRO A 398 -17.69 31.80 -5.12
N MET A 399 -18.12 30.98 -4.15
CA MET A 399 -19.52 30.58 -3.92
C MET A 399 -20.20 29.82 -5.08
N LYS A 400 -19.46 29.36 -6.09
CA LYS A 400 -20.02 28.53 -7.18
C LYS A 400 -19.84 27.05 -6.89
N PHE A 401 -18.63 26.63 -6.47
CA PHE A 401 -18.27 25.22 -6.30
C PHE A 401 -18.16 24.79 -4.81
N VAL A 402 -17.31 25.46 -4.01
CA VAL A 402 -17.12 25.16 -2.57
C VAL A 402 -17.70 26.27 -1.68
N TYR A 403 -18.28 25.90 -0.53
CA TYR A 403 -18.74 26.87 0.47
C TYR A 403 -17.63 27.28 1.44
N ARG A 404 -17.69 28.53 1.95
CA ARG A 404 -16.79 29.00 3.01
C ARG A 404 -16.86 28.08 4.24
N GLY A 405 -15.70 27.68 4.75
CA GLY A 405 -15.60 26.77 5.90
C GLY A 405 -15.83 25.30 5.57
N ARG A 406 -15.66 24.89 4.29
CA ARG A 406 -15.71 23.49 3.82
C ARG A 406 -14.41 23.03 3.14
N ILE A 407 -13.28 23.64 3.49
CA ILE A 407 -11.94 23.28 3.00
C ILE A 407 -11.01 23.00 4.18
N ALA A 408 -10.42 21.81 4.21
CA ALA A 408 -9.34 21.41 5.09
C ALA A 408 -8.01 21.53 4.33
N VAL A 409 -7.02 22.20 4.92
CA VAL A 409 -5.65 22.22 4.41
C VAL A 409 -4.72 21.77 5.52
N PHE A 410 -3.86 20.80 5.21
CA PHE A 410 -2.86 20.27 6.13
C PHE A 410 -1.64 19.75 5.37
N SER A 411 -0.56 19.48 6.08
CA SER A 411 0.62 18.85 5.50
C SER A 411 0.78 17.37 5.89
N VAL A 412 1.31 16.57 4.97
CA VAL A 412 1.78 15.20 5.17
C VAL A 412 3.29 15.14 4.95
N SER A 413 4.01 14.27 5.68
CA SER A 413 5.45 14.12 5.48
C SER A 413 5.69 13.08 4.39
N VAL A 414 6.44 13.46 3.36
CA VAL A 414 6.83 12.58 2.25
C VAL A 414 8.32 12.79 2.01
N LEU A 415 9.12 11.72 2.04
CA LEU A 415 10.59 11.79 1.86
C LEU A 415 11.28 12.84 2.76
N HIS A 416 10.85 12.93 4.02
CA HIS A 416 11.38 13.86 5.05
C HIS A 416 11.08 15.35 4.84
N ASP A 417 10.13 15.69 3.97
CA ASP A 417 9.70 17.07 3.75
C ASP A 417 8.17 17.16 3.79
N GLU A 418 7.62 18.33 4.14
CA GLU A 418 6.16 18.49 4.23
C GLU A 418 5.54 18.73 2.85
N ARG A 419 4.37 18.17 2.63
CA ARG A 419 3.62 18.25 1.37
C ARG A 419 2.18 18.65 1.63
N ILE A 420 1.68 19.64 0.90
CA ILE A 420 0.35 20.22 1.12
C ILE A 420 -0.72 19.29 0.58
N VAL A 421 -1.72 19.00 1.40
CA VAL A 421 -2.94 18.28 1.04
C VAL A 421 -4.14 19.18 1.27
N ILE A 422 -5.02 19.22 0.28
CA ILE A 422 -6.27 19.99 0.31
C ILE A 422 -7.43 19.02 0.20
N VAL A 423 -8.38 19.10 1.14
CA VAL A 423 -9.64 18.36 1.07
C VAL A 423 -10.79 19.36 1.11
N ALA A 424 -11.70 19.31 0.13
CA ALA A 424 -12.84 20.21 0.08
C ALA A 424 -14.16 19.47 -0.14
N GLU A 425 -15.25 19.93 0.48
CA GLU A 425 -16.58 19.42 0.15
C GLU A 425 -17.09 20.08 -1.14
N GLN A 426 -17.40 19.27 -2.14
CA GLN A 426 -18.06 19.74 -3.36
C GLN A 426 -19.57 19.90 -3.14
N ARG A 427 -20.23 20.67 -4.01
CA ARG A 427 -21.70 20.80 -3.98
C ARG A 427 -22.36 19.54 -4.54
N PRO A 428 -23.60 19.24 -4.11
CA PRO A 428 -24.33 18.05 -4.58
C PRO A 428 -24.54 18.02 -6.09
N ASP A 429 -24.70 19.18 -6.73
CA ASP A 429 -25.03 19.31 -8.16
C ASP A 429 -23.78 19.45 -9.07
N SER A 430 -22.59 19.17 -8.54
CA SER A 430 -21.32 19.30 -9.27
C SER A 430 -21.04 18.09 -10.16
N THR A 431 -20.71 18.34 -11.44
CA THR A 431 -20.25 17.30 -12.35
C THR A 431 -18.76 16.97 -12.15
N GLU A 432 -18.28 15.85 -12.69
CA GLU A 432 -16.85 15.51 -12.67
C GLU A 432 -16.01 16.54 -13.45
N GLU A 433 -16.50 17.01 -14.61
CA GLU A 433 -15.82 18.05 -15.37
C GLU A 433 -15.66 19.36 -14.58
N ASP A 434 -16.72 19.80 -13.89
CA ASP A 434 -16.66 20.97 -13.01
C ASP A 434 -15.63 20.77 -11.90
N SER A 435 -15.56 19.55 -11.36
CA SER A 435 -14.64 19.15 -10.31
C SER A 435 -13.19 19.28 -10.76
N PHE A 436 -12.81 18.67 -11.88
CA PHE A 436 -11.45 18.74 -12.43
C PHE A 436 -11.07 20.16 -12.88
N GLN A 437 -12.01 20.92 -13.46
CA GLN A 437 -11.76 22.32 -13.81
C GLN A 437 -11.47 23.18 -12.57
N TRP A 438 -12.25 23.00 -11.49
CA TRP A 438 -12.01 23.70 -10.24
C TRP A 438 -10.67 23.30 -9.62
N MET A 439 -10.38 22.00 -9.53
CA MET A 439 -9.11 21.48 -9.02
C MET A 439 -7.91 22.09 -9.77
N SER A 440 -7.91 22.05 -11.10
CA SER A 440 -6.82 22.57 -11.94
C SER A 440 -6.59 24.07 -11.72
N ARG A 441 -7.66 24.87 -11.64
CA ARG A 441 -7.56 26.31 -11.36
C ARG A 441 -7.04 26.60 -9.95
N VAL A 442 -7.41 25.79 -8.96
CA VAL A 442 -6.88 25.91 -7.59
C VAL A 442 -5.39 25.60 -7.55
N LEU A 443 -4.94 24.53 -8.22
CA LEU A 443 -3.52 24.21 -8.34
C LEU A 443 -2.73 25.37 -8.98
N GLN A 444 -3.23 25.91 -10.11
CA GLN A 444 -2.60 27.03 -10.79
C GLN A 444 -2.57 28.31 -9.93
N ALA A 445 -3.65 28.60 -9.20
CA ALA A 445 -3.72 29.77 -8.33
C ALA A 445 -2.73 29.66 -7.16
N ILE A 446 -2.62 28.47 -6.55
CA ILE A 446 -1.68 28.23 -5.45
C ILE A 446 -0.23 28.31 -5.95
N ASP A 447 0.08 27.69 -7.09
CA ASP A 447 1.42 27.78 -7.68
C ASP A 447 1.79 29.24 -8.03
N SER A 448 0.88 29.98 -8.67
CA SER A 448 1.12 31.39 -9.04
C SER A 448 1.34 32.30 -7.83
N ILE A 449 0.49 32.21 -6.80
CA ILE A 449 0.49 33.13 -5.65
C ILE A 449 1.52 32.72 -4.60
N HIS A 450 1.58 31.43 -4.25
CA HIS A 450 2.41 30.92 -3.16
C HIS A 450 3.73 30.33 -3.63
N GLN A 451 3.87 30.03 -4.94
CA GLN A 451 5.06 29.40 -5.52
C GLN A 451 5.38 28.06 -4.84
N VAL A 452 4.34 27.24 -4.64
CA VAL A 452 4.42 25.93 -3.99
C VAL A 452 3.44 24.96 -4.66
N GLY A 453 3.87 23.71 -4.84
CA GLY A 453 3.02 22.64 -5.37
C GLY A 453 2.10 22.05 -4.29
N VAL A 454 0.88 21.70 -4.70
CA VAL A 454 -0.06 20.91 -3.88
C VAL A 454 0.14 19.44 -4.21
N TYR A 455 0.37 18.60 -3.20
CA TYR A 455 0.68 17.19 -3.40
C TYR A 455 -0.56 16.35 -3.69
N CYS A 456 -1.66 16.65 -3.02
CA CYS A 456 -2.95 15.99 -3.23
C CYS A 456 -4.09 16.98 -3.03
N LEU A 457 -5.06 16.95 -3.93
CA LEU A 457 -6.33 17.65 -3.82
C LEU A 457 -7.47 16.63 -3.94
N ALA A 458 -8.24 16.46 -2.87
CA ALA A 458 -9.37 15.54 -2.81
C ALA A 458 -10.69 16.31 -2.62
N LEU A 459 -11.72 15.92 -3.37
CA LEU A 459 -13.08 16.41 -3.20
C LEU A 459 -13.94 15.33 -2.57
N VAL A 460 -14.67 15.69 -1.51
CA VAL A 460 -15.57 14.78 -0.80
C VAL A 460 -17.03 15.23 -0.96
N PRO A 461 -18.02 14.33 -0.77
CA PRO A 461 -19.42 14.69 -0.87
C PRO A 461 -19.83 15.79 0.12
N ALA A 462 -20.95 16.46 -0.15
CA ALA A 462 -21.46 17.50 0.74
C ALA A 462 -21.77 16.93 2.15
N ASN A 463 -21.33 17.64 3.18
CA ASN A 463 -21.51 17.32 4.60
C ASN A 463 -20.78 16.06 5.12
N THR A 464 -19.76 15.56 4.42
CA THR A 464 -18.94 14.44 4.92
C THR A 464 -17.67 14.88 5.64
N LEU A 465 -17.17 16.11 5.45
CA LEU A 465 -15.99 16.55 6.19
C LEU A 465 -16.27 16.54 7.70
N PRO A 466 -15.37 15.94 8.50
CA PRO A 466 -15.46 16.00 9.95
C PRO A 466 -15.56 17.44 10.49
N LYS A 467 -16.50 17.67 11.40
CA LYS A 467 -16.77 18.99 11.99
C LYS A 467 -16.68 18.96 13.50
N THR A 468 -16.05 19.99 14.03
CA THR A 468 -16.11 20.37 15.44
C THR A 468 -17.56 20.70 15.87
N PRO A 469 -17.90 20.64 17.16
CA PRO A 469 -19.25 20.90 17.67
C PRO A 469 -19.85 22.27 17.28
N LEU A 470 -19.01 23.28 17.06
CA LEU A 470 -19.39 24.63 16.63
C LEU A 470 -19.33 24.81 15.09
N GLY A 471 -19.24 23.69 14.37
CA GLY A 471 -19.25 23.62 12.91
C GLY A 471 -18.01 24.14 12.18
N GLY A 472 -16.86 24.28 12.87
CA GLY A 472 -15.56 24.40 12.20
C GLY A 472 -15.04 23.02 11.76
N ILE A 473 -14.08 22.95 10.85
CA ILE A 473 -13.53 21.70 10.33
C ILE A 473 -12.61 21.03 11.37
N HIS A 474 -12.71 19.71 11.51
CA HIS A 474 -11.88 18.91 12.41
C HIS A 474 -10.61 18.39 11.67
N LEU A 475 -9.62 19.26 11.50
CA LEU A 475 -8.43 19.01 10.66
C LEU A 475 -7.68 17.70 10.97
N SER A 476 -7.46 17.36 12.25
CA SER A 476 -6.71 16.16 12.63
C SER A 476 -7.43 14.87 12.26
N GLU A 477 -8.77 14.86 12.37
CA GLU A 477 -9.60 13.71 12.00
C GLU A 477 -9.65 13.58 10.48
N THR A 478 -9.80 14.70 9.75
CA THR A 478 -9.70 14.69 8.27
C THR A 478 -8.34 14.16 7.79
N LYS A 479 -7.24 14.60 8.41
CA LYS A 479 -5.89 14.11 8.10
C LYS A 479 -5.75 12.62 8.40
N GLN A 480 -6.30 12.14 9.52
CA GLN A 480 -6.28 10.72 9.88
C GLN A 480 -7.05 9.88 8.85
N LEU A 481 -8.29 10.26 8.52
CA LEU A 481 -9.10 9.56 7.51
C LEU A 481 -8.42 9.52 6.14
N PHE A 482 -7.72 10.61 5.76
CA PHE A 482 -6.91 10.62 4.54
C PHE A 482 -5.75 9.63 4.57
N LEU A 483 -5.01 9.54 5.69
CA LEU A 483 -3.88 8.63 5.85
C LEU A 483 -4.29 7.16 5.99
N GLU A 484 -5.49 6.90 6.49
CA GLU A 484 -6.05 5.55 6.67
C GLU A 484 -6.81 5.05 5.43
N GLY A 485 -7.06 5.92 4.44
CA GLY A 485 -7.87 5.58 3.26
C GLY A 485 -9.35 5.36 3.61
N SER A 486 -9.92 6.25 4.42
CA SER A 486 -11.33 6.18 4.86
C SER A 486 -12.04 7.54 4.70
N LEU A 487 -11.58 8.35 3.74
CA LEU A 487 -12.13 9.67 3.46
C LEU A 487 -13.28 9.59 2.45
N HIS A 488 -13.28 8.57 1.59
CA HIS A 488 -14.25 8.31 0.53
C HIS A 488 -14.47 9.53 -0.38
N PRO A 489 -13.39 10.05 -1.03
CA PRO A 489 -13.50 11.19 -1.93
C PRO A 489 -14.27 10.79 -3.20
N CYS A 490 -14.96 11.77 -3.79
CA CYS A 490 -15.58 11.65 -5.12
C CYS A 490 -14.57 11.84 -6.25
N ASN A 491 -13.54 12.66 -6.02
CA ASN A 491 -12.50 12.95 -7.00
C ASN A 491 -11.17 13.15 -6.25
N VAL A 492 -10.08 12.62 -6.81
CA VAL A 492 -8.73 12.78 -6.26
C VAL A 492 -7.77 13.16 -7.36
N LEU A 493 -6.94 14.17 -7.09
CA LEU A 493 -5.87 14.60 -7.96
C LEU A 493 -4.55 14.63 -7.20
N MET A 494 -3.66 13.73 -7.57
CA MET A 494 -2.31 13.64 -7.02
C MET A 494 -1.33 14.36 -7.95
N CYS A 495 -0.42 15.16 -7.39
CA CYS A 495 0.60 15.86 -8.17
C CYS A 495 2.03 15.58 -7.66
N PRO A 496 2.47 14.31 -7.62
CA PRO A 496 3.79 13.96 -7.11
C PRO A 496 4.94 14.47 -8.01
N HIS A 497 4.73 14.64 -9.32
CA HIS A 497 5.81 15.06 -10.24
C HIS A 497 6.25 16.50 -9.99
N THR A 498 5.31 17.40 -9.67
CA THR A 498 5.61 18.81 -9.39
C THR A 498 6.17 19.00 -7.98
N CYS A 499 5.75 18.16 -7.02
CA CYS A 499 6.08 18.33 -5.60
C CYS A 499 7.33 17.59 -5.14
N VAL A 500 7.77 16.54 -5.86
CA VAL A 500 8.86 15.66 -5.41
C VAL A 500 10.08 15.78 -6.32
N THR A 501 10.88 16.81 -6.04
CA THR A 501 12.13 17.09 -6.78
C THR A 501 13.36 16.42 -6.18
N ASN A 502 13.28 15.97 -4.92
CA ASN A 502 14.41 15.46 -4.12
C ASN A 502 14.62 13.95 -4.25
N LEU A 503 14.19 13.33 -5.36
CA LEU A 503 14.40 11.91 -5.54
C LEU A 503 15.90 11.56 -5.63
N PRO A 504 16.37 10.45 -5.05
CA PRO A 504 17.76 10.01 -5.17
C PRO A 504 18.20 9.98 -6.63
N LYS A 505 19.33 10.61 -6.94
CA LYS A 505 19.93 10.50 -8.27
C LYS A 505 20.46 9.08 -8.48
N PRO A 506 20.32 8.51 -9.69
CA PRO A 506 20.98 7.25 -9.99
C PRO A 506 22.49 7.40 -9.76
N ARG A 507 23.13 6.35 -9.24
CA ARG A 507 24.59 6.34 -9.17
C ARG A 507 25.11 6.44 -10.60
N GLN A 508 26.05 7.34 -10.87
CA GLN A 508 26.75 7.34 -12.14
C GLN A 508 27.35 5.95 -12.36
N LYS A 509 27.04 5.31 -13.50
CA LYS A 509 27.74 4.10 -13.93
C LYS A 509 29.23 4.45 -13.92
N GLN A 510 30.05 3.74 -13.13
CA GLN A 510 31.49 4.00 -13.07
C GLN A 510 32.06 3.88 -14.49
N PRO A 511 33.02 4.75 -14.88
CA PRO A 511 33.66 4.65 -16.19
C PRO A 511 34.18 3.22 -16.39
N GLU A 512 33.88 2.64 -17.55
CA GLU A 512 34.04 1.22 -17.83
C GLU A 512 35.50 0.78 -17.67
N ILE A 513 35.79 0.16 -16.53
CA ILE A 513 36.89 -0.78 -16.42
C ILE A 513 36.41 -2.02 -17.18
N GLY A 514 37.15 -2.43 -18.21
CA GLY A 514 36.75 -3.56 -19.06
C GLY A 514 36.38 -4.80 -18.22
N PRO A 515 35.37 -5.59 -18.62
CA PRO A 515 34.87 -6.75 -17.86
C PRO A 515 35.98 -7.70 -17.38
N ALA A 516 37.00 -7.93 -18.22
CA ALA A 516 38.17 -8.72 -17.87
C ALA A 516 39.00 -8.10 -16.73
N SER A 517 39.15 -6.76 -16.72
CA SER A 517 39.86 -6.04 -15.65
C SER A 517 39.08 -6.05 -14.33
N VAL A 518 37.74 -6.03 -14.38
CA VAL A 518 36.89 -6.20 -13.19
C VAL A 518 37.03 -7.61 -12.62
N MET A 519 37.05 -8.64 -13.47
CA MET A 519 37.26 -10.02 -13.04
C MET A 519 38.66 -10.21 -12.44
N VAL A 520 39.71 -9.70 -13.08
CA VAL A 520 41.07 -9.73 -12.54
C VAL A 520 41.13 -8.99 -11.20
N GLY A 521 40.53 -7.81 -11.09
CA GLY A 521 40.45 -7.08 -9.81
C GLY A 521 39.70 -7.86 -8.72
N ASN A 522 38.60 -8.53 -9.06
CA ASN A 522 37.87 -9.40 -8.13
C ASN A 522 38.71 -10.62 -7.71
N LEU A 523 39.36 -11.30 -8.64
CA LEU A 523 40.28 -12.42 -8.37
C LEU A 523 41.46 -11.98 -7.49
N VAL A 524 42.09 -10.86 -7.81
CA VAL A 524 43.22 -10.28 -7.07
C VAL A 524 42.79 -9.83 -5.65
N SER A 525 41.56 -9.35 -5.49
CA SER A 525 40.98 -9.04 -4.18
C SER A 525 40.45 -10.29 -3.43
N GLY A 526 40.70 -11.50 -3.95
CA GLY A 526 40.31 -12.76 -3.33
C GLY A 526 38.82 -13.07 -3.40
N LYS A 527 38.05 -12.36 -4.24
CA LYS A 527 36.63 -12.65 -4.45
C LYS A 527 36.46 -13.84 -5.37
N ARG A 528 35.61 -14.77 -4.94
CA ARG A 528 35.23 -15.97 -5.70
C ARG A 528 34.36 -15.59 -6.91
N ILE A 529 34.57 -16.30 -8.02
CA ILE A 529 33.64 -16.31 -9.16
C ILE A 529 32.36 -17.02 -8.72
N ALA A 530 31.21 -16.43 -9.04
CA ALA A 530 29.91 -16.98 -8.73
C ALA A 530 29.59 -18.15 -9.67
N GLN A 531 30.19 -19.31 -9.37
CA GLN A 531 29.99 -20.58 -10.06
C GLN A 531 29.72 -21.66 -9.02
N ALA A 532 28.75 -22.52 -9.30
CA ALA A 532 28.42 -23.67 -8.46
C ALA A 532 28.05 -24.88 -9.33
N SER A 533 28.16 -26.07 -8.75
CA SER A 533 27.82 -27.33 -9.43
C SER A 533 27.09 -28.25 -8.48
N GLY A 534 26.07 -28.93 -8.98
CA GLY A 534 25.47 -30.05 -8.29
C GLY A 534 26.43 -31.24 -8.23
N ARG A 535 25.99 -32.29 -7.53
CA ARG A 535 26.72 -33.57 -7.48
C ARG A 535 26.97 -34.08 -8.89
N ASP A 536 28.12 -34.68 -9.13
CA ASP A 536 28.34 -35.32 -10.43
C ASP A 536 27.33 -36.46 -10.62
N LEU A 537 26.87 -36.68 -11.86
CA LEU A 537 25.94 -37.76 -12.17
C LEU A 537 26.58 -39.16 -11.96
N GLY A 538 27.90 -39.23 -11.76
CA GLY A 538 28.69 -40.44 -11.58
C GLY A 538 28.88 -41.21 -12.89
N GLN A 539 30.04 -41.85 -13.06
CA GLN A 539 30.24 -42.83 -14.14
C GLN A 539 29.28 -44.01 -13.95
N ILE A 540 28.93 -44.68 -15.06
CA ILE A 540 27.94 -45.76 -15.12
C ILE A 540 28.49 -46.98 -14.36
N GLU A 541 28.29 -47.06 -13.04
CA GLU A 541 28.61 -48.27 -12.28
C GLU A 541 27.43 -49.28 -12.27
N ASP A 542 27.78 -50.56 -12.33
CA ASP A 542 26.98 -51.73 -12.76
C ASP A 542 25.71 -52.09 -11.93
N ASN A 543 25.46 -51.45 -10.78
CA ASN A 543 24.48 -51.95 -9.80
C ASN A 543 23.02 -51.48 -9.99
N ASP A 544 22.72 -50.55 -10.90
CA ASP A 544 21.36 -50.02 -11.12
C ASP A 544 20.92 -50.37 -12.55
N GLN A 545 20.22 -51.49 -12.72
CA GLN A 545 19.92 -52.10 -14.03
C GLN A 545 19.11 -51.19 -14.98
N ALA A 546 18.36 -50.23 -14.45
CA ALA A 546 17.67 -49.19 -15.24
C ALA A 546 18.64 -48.23 -15.95
N ARG A 547 19.91 -48.15 -15.51
CA ARG A 547 20.96 -47.29 -16.12
C ARG A 547 21.51 -47.84 -17.45
N LYS A 548 21.16 -49.07 -17.85
CA LYS A 548 21.56 -49.67 -19.14
C LYS A 548 20.70 -49.20 -20.32
N PHE A 549 19.55 -48.59 -20.06
CA PHE A 549 18.60 -48.17 -21.09
C PHE A 549 18.76 -46.68 -21.39
N LEU A 550 18.93 -46.36 -22.67
CA LEU A 550 19.07 -44.98 -23.15
C LEU A 550 17.72 -44.30 -23.41
N PHE A 551 16.63 -45.09 -23.50
CA PHE A 551 15.30 -44.62 -23.86
C PHE A 551 14.25 -45.00 -22.81
N LEU A 552 13.36 -44.06 -22.46
CA LEU A 552 12.25 -44.32 -21.52
C LEU A 552 11.28 -45.42 -22.01
N SER A 553 11.11 -45.55 -23.32
CA SER A 553 10.30 -46.62 -23.93
C SER A 553 10.85 -48.01 -23.59
N GLU A 554 12.17 -48.18 -23.61
CA GLU A 554 12.86 -49.42 -23.22
C GLU A 554 12.73 -49.68 -21.72
N VAL A 555 12.83 -48.64 -20.89
CA VAL A 555 12.64 -48.78 -19.43
C VAL A 555 11.23 -49.31 -19.11
N LEU A 556 10.19 -48.80 -19.79
CA LEU A 556 8.84 -49.30 -19.63
C LEU A 556 8.71 -50.78 -20.05
N GLN A 557 9.30 -51.15 -21.20
CA GLN A 557 9.29 -52.54 -21.67
C GLN A 557 9.97 -53.49 -20.68
N TRP A 558 11.15 -53.09 -20.19
CA TRP A 558 11.90 -53.84 -19.20
C TRP A 558 11.08 -54.04 -17.92
N ARG A 559 10.48 -52.97 -17.37
CA ARG A 559 9.63 -53.06 -16.17
C ARG A 559 8.39 -53.92 -16.37
N ALA A 560 7.78 -53.86 -17.55
CA ALA A 560 6.63 -54.71 -17.86
C ALA A 560 7.00 -56.20 -17.89
N GLN A 561 8.27 -56.54 -18.14
CA GLN A 561 8.76 -57.92 -18.12
C GLN A 561 9.27 -58.33 -16.73
N THR A 562 9.99 -57.46 -16.01
CA THR A 562 10.61 -57.79 -14.72
C THR A 562 9.69 -57.62 -13.53
N THR A 563 8.80 -56.62 -13.56
CA THR A 563 7.91 -56.23 -12.46
C THR A 563 6.50 -55.92 -12.99
N PRO A 564 5.82 -56.89 -13.64
CA PRO A 564 4.58 -56.65 -14.38
C PRO A 564 3.46 -56.07 -13.53
N ASP A 565 3.29 -56.57 -12.31
CA ASP A 565 2.18 -56.23 -11.40
C ASP A 565 2.48 -55.03 -10.50
N HIS A 566 3.70 -54.46 -10.58
CA HIS A 566 4.07 -53.29 -9.81
C HIS A 566 3.26 -52.06 -10.24
N VAL A 567 2.65 -51.36 -9.28
CA VAL A 567 1.81 -50.18 -9.53
C VAL A 567 2.69 -48.94 -9.69
N LEU A 568 2.62 -48.29 -10.84
CA LEU A 568 3.35 -47.04 -11.11
C LEU A 568 2.51 -45.80 -10.83
N TYR A 569 1.22 -45.85 -11.14
CA TYR A 569 0.33 -44.69 -11.06
C TYR A 569 -0.97 -45.03 -10.34
N THR A 570 -1.39 -44.14 -9.45
CA THR A 570 -2.69 -44.19 -8.77
C THR A 570 -3.34 -42.82 -8.87
N LEU A 571 -4.49 -42.72 -9.54
CA LEU A 571 -5.24 -41.49 -9.73
C LEU A 571 -6.36 -41.40 -8.68
N LEU A 572 -6.46 -40.27 -7.98
CA LEU A 572 -7.52 -40.00 -7.00
C LEU A 572 -8.61 -39.11 -7.59
N ASN A 573 -9.83 -39.24 -7.05
CA ASN A 573 -10.95 -38.31 -7.30
C ASN A 573 -11.21 -37.39 -6.09
N CYS A 574 -12.17 -36.47 -6.21
CA CYS A 574 -12.57 -35.52 -5.16
C CYS A 574 -12.95 -36.16 -3.82
N ARG A 575 -13.36 -37.44 -3.83
CA ARG A 575 -13.73 -38.21 -2.63
C ARG A 575 -12.52 -38.88 -1.95
N GLY A 576 -11.32 -38.78 -2.52
CA GLY A 576 -10.12 -39.45 -2.01
C GLY A 576 -10.05 -40.94 -2.32
N THR A 577 -10.95 -41.46 -3.17
CA THR A 577 -10.93 -42.87 -3.58
C THR A 577 -10.13 -43.05 -4.86
N ILE A 578 -9.55 -44.23 -5.06
CA ILE A 578 -8.83 -44.57 -6.29
C ILE A 578 -9.80 -44.58 -7.47
N ALA A 579 -9.65 -43.60 -8.37
CA ALA A 579 -10.41 -43.53 -9.61
C ALA A 579 -9.86 -44.50 -10.65
N ASN A 580 -8.54 -44.60 -10.74
CA ASN A 580 -7.85 -45.52 -11.65
C ASN A 580 -6.44 -45.84 -11.15
N SER A 581 -5.89 -46.97 -11.57
CA SER A 581 -4.51 -47.37 -11.25
C SER A 581 -3.88 -48.08 -12.44
N LEU A 582 -2.58 -47.87 -12.66
CA LEU A 582 -1.81 -48.57 -13.70
C LEU A 582 -0.62 -49.31 -13.13
N THR A 583 -0.57 -50.62 -13.40
CA THR A 583 0.65 -51.43 -13.25
C THR A 583 1.56 -51.29 -14.48
N CYS A 584 2.83 -51.70 -14.35
CA CYS A 584 3.79 -51.69 -15.45
C CYS A 584 3.24 -52.39 -16.71
N VAL A 585 2.66 -53.59 -16.56
CA VAL A 585 2.13 -54.36 -17.68
C VAL A 585 0.86 -53.73 -18.28
N GLN A 586 0.03 -53.08 -17.45
CA GLN A 586 -1.17 -52.40 -17.92
C GLN A 586 -0.82 -51.16 -18.74
N LEU A 587 0.13 -50.34 -18.27
CA LEU A 587 0.61 -49.17 -19.00
C LEU A 587 1.25 -49.59 -20.34
N HIS A 588 2.13 -50.59 -20.32
CA HIS A 588 2.76 -51.13 -21.53
C HIS A 588 1.72 -51.61 -22.57
N LYS A 589 0.74 -52.43 -22.16
CA LYS A 589 -0.32 -52.92 -23.06
C LYS A 589 -1.22 -51.82 -23.61
N ARG A 590 -1.48 -50.75 -22.83
CA ARG A 590 -2.25 -49.60 -23.34
C ARG A 590 -1.43 -48.81 -24.36
N ALA A 591 -0.15 -48.56 -24.08
CA ALA A 591 0.76 -47.90 -25.02
C ALA A 591 0.90 -48.67 -26.34
N GLU A 592 0.99 -50.00 -26.31
CA GLU A 592 1.01 -50.85 -27.51
C GLU A 592 -0.23 -50.65 -28.40
N LYS A 593 -1.42 -50.64 -27.79
CA LYS A 593 -2.68 -50.45 -28.54
C LYS A 593 -2.79 -49.06 -29.13
N ILE A 594 -2.31 -48.05 -28.41
CA ILE A 594 -2.28 -46.66 -28.91
C ILE A 594 -1.30 -46.54 -30.08
N ALA A 595 -0.13 -47.18 -30.02
CA ALA A 595 0.81 -47.21 -31.13
C ALA A 595 0.20 -47.84 -32.40
N VAL A 596 -0.55 -48.94 -32.26
CA VAL A 596 -1.30 -49.54 -33.38
C VAL A 596 -2.32 -48.57 -33.95
N MET A 597 -3.04 -47.83 -33.10
CA MET A 597 -4.01 -46.84 -33.55
C MET A 597 -3.36 -45.73 -34.37
N LEU A 598 -2.21 -45.23 -33.93
CA LEU A 598 -1.45 -44.19 -34.63
C LEU A 598 -0.94 -44.67 -35.99
N MET A 599 -0.45 -45.91 -36.06
CA MET A 599 0.02 -46.52 -37.31
C MET A 599 -1.13 -46.83 -38.30
N GLU A 600 -2.23 -47.43 -37.82
CA GLU A 600 -3.32 -47.89 -38.69
C GLU A 600 -4.31 -46.77 -39.07
N ARG A 601 -4.73 -45.94 -38.10
CA ARG A 601 -5.77 -44.91 -38.29
C ARG A 601 -5.19 -43.51 -38.54
N GLY A 602 -3.99 -43.24 -38.00
CA GLY A 602 -3.33 -41.94 -38.13
C GLY A 602 -2.46 -41.80 -39.39
N HIS A 603 -2.05 -42.91 -40.00
CA HIS A 603 -1.10 -42.94 -41.13
C HIS A 603 0.19 -42.13 -40.88
N LEU A 604 0.64 -42.09 -39.62
CA LEU A 604 1.76 -41.26 -39.19
C LEU A 604 3.11 -41.90 -39.51
N GLN A 605 4.11 -41.05 -39.75
CA GLN A 605 5.51 -41.42 -39.97
C GLN A 605 6.36 -41.14 -38.71
N ASP A 606 7.59 -41.66 -38.73
CA ASP A 606 8.59 -41.36 -37.70
C ASP A 606 8.87 -39.85 -37.64
N GLY A 607 8.84 -39.28 -36.44
CA GLY A 607 9.03 -37.85 -36.19
C GLY A 607 7.76 -37.00 -36.30
N ASP A 608 6.61 -37.54 -36.70
CA ASP A 608 5.36 -36.78 -36.77
C ASP A 608 4.90 -36.32 -35.38
N HIS A 609 4.38 -35.10 -35.32
CA HIS A 609 3.94 -34.46 -34.08
C HIS A 609 2.49 -34.83 -33.74
N VAL A 610 2.24 -35.21 -32.50
CA VAL A 610 0.90 -35.60 -32.02
C VAL A 610 0.49 -34.76 -30.82
N ALA A 611 -0.57 -33.98 -30.97
CA ALA A 611 -1.14 -33.18 -29.88
C ALA A 611 -1.96 -34.07 -28.93
N LEU A 612 -1.58 -34.11 -27.66
CA LEU A 612 -2.26 -34.85 -26.61
C LEU A 612 -3.11 -33.89 -25.77
N VAL A 613 -4.41 -33.88 -26.02
CA VAL A 613 -5.37 -33.02 -25.32
C VAL A 613 -6.16 -33.87 -24.33
N TYR A 614 -5.70 -33.96 -23.09
CA TYR A 614 -6.31 -34.82 -22.07
C TYR A 614 -6.51 -34.08 -20.74
N PRO A 615 -7.55 -34.41 -19.96
CA PRO A 615 -7.60 -34.01 -18.56
C PRO A 615 -6.43 -34.67 -17.80
N PRO A 616 -6.01 -34.13 -16.64
CA PRO A 616 -4.94 -34.74 -15.86
C PRO A 616 -5.34 -36.15 -15.44
N GLY A 617 -4.63 -37.16 -15.95
CA GLY A 617 -5.00 -38.55 -15.69
C GLY A 617 -4.08 -39.56 -16.37
N ILE A 618 -4.40 -40.83 -16.16
CA ILE A 618 -3.57 -41.94 -16.65
C ILE A 618 -3.63 -42.13 -18.18
N ASP A 619 -4.68 -41.64 -18.83
CA ASP A 619 -4.85 -41.78 -20.29
C ASP A 619 -3.88 -40.88 -21.05
N LEU A 620 -3.58 -39.69 -20.50
CA LEU A 620 -2.49 -38.84 -21.00
C LEU A 620 -1.14 -39.58 -20.98
N ILE A 621 -0.85 -40.27 -19.87
CA ILE A 621 0.39 -41.04 -19.69
C ILE A 621 0.46 -42.19 -20.70
N ALA A 622 -0.63 -42.94 -20.85
CA ALA A 622 -0.70 -44.03 -21.82
C ALA A 622 -0.53 -43.53 -23.27
N ALA A 623 -1.16 -42.40 -23.62
CA ALA A 623 -1.04 -41.77 -24.93
C ALA A 623 0.39 -41.30 -25.22
N PHE A 624 1.07 -40.72 -24.21
CA PHE A 624 2.47 -40.30 -24.31
C PHE A 624 3.39 -41.47 -24.66
N TYR A 625 3.37 -42.57 -23.90
CA TYR A 625 4.20 -43.74 -24.21
C TYR A 625 3.76 -44.45 -25.50
N GLY A 626 2.48 -44.38 -25.87
CA GLY A 626 1.99 -44.87 -27.14
C GLY A 626 2.58 -44.13 -28.34
N CYS A 627 2.75 -42.80 -28.25
CA CYS A 627 3.44 -42.00 -29.26
C CYS A 627 4.91 -42.43 -29.38
N LEU A 628 5.61 -42.62 -28.25
CA LEU A 628 7.00 -43.09 -28.26
C LEU A 628 7.16 -44.49 -28.89
N TYR A 629 6.18 -45.38 -28.70
CA TYR A 629 6.17 -46.71 -29.32
C TYR A 629 5.87 -46.68 -30.83
N ALA A 630 5.23 -45.61 -31.31
CA ALA A 630 4.97 -45.38 -32.73
C ALA A 630 6.09 -44.58 -33.44
N GLY A 631 7.02 -43.96 -32.70
CA GLY A 631 8.03 -43.04 -33.25
C GLY A 631 7.50 -41.62 -33.46
N CYS A 632 6.33 -41.30 -32.91
CA CYS A 632 5.77 -39.95 -32.98
C CYS A 632 6.29 -39.08 -31.83
N VAL A 633 6.34 -37.76 -32.02
CA VAL A 633 6.73 -36.78 -31.00
C VAL A 633 5.46 -36.25 -30.29
N PRO A 634 5.20 -36.66 -29.04
CA PRO A 634 4.04 -36.19 -28.29
C PRO A 634 4.19 -34.74 -27.85
N ILE A 635 3.04 -34.04 -27.79
CA ILE A 635 2.93 -32.65 -27.35
C ILE A 635 1.77 -32.55 -26.37
N THR A 636 2.07 -32.34 -25.10
CA THR A 636 1.03 -32.27 -24.06
C THR A 636 0.36 -30.90 -24.06
N VAL A 637 -0.96 -30.89 -24.19
CA VAL A 637 -1.74 -29.66 -24.28
C VAL A 637 -2.89 -29.71 -23.27
N ARG A 638 -3.06 -28.61 -22.55
CA ARG A 638 -4.19 -28.44 -21.61
C ARG A 638 -5.50 -28.45 -22.40
N PRO A 639 -6.52 -29.21 -21.97
CA PRO A 639 -7.83 -29.20 -22.62
C PRO A 639 -8.55 -27.87 -22.39
N PRO A 640 -9.42 -27.45 -23.33
CA PRO A 640 -10.23 -26.24 -23.17
C PRO A 640 -11.20 -26.41 -21.99
N HIS A 641 -11.45 -25.33 -21.25
CA HIS A 641 -12.35 -25.37 -20.11
C HIS A 641 -13.82 -25.31 -20.57
N PRO A 642 -14.71 -26.22 -20.13
CA PRO A 642 -16.09 -26.28 -20.64
C PRO A 642 -16.89 -24.98 -20.45
N GLN A 643 -16.70 -24.28 -19.33
CA GLN A 643 -17.42 -23.03 -19.03
C GLN A 643 -16.87 -21.82 -19.81
N ASN A 644 -15.60 -21.83 -20.18
CA ASN A 644 -14.87 -20.71 -20.79
C ASN A 644 -14.22 -21.15 -22.11
N ILE A 645 -14.97 -21.87 -22.93
CA ILE A 645 -14.42 -22.48 -24.15
C ILE A 645 -13.99 -21.42 -25.18
N ALA A 646 -14.72 -20.30 -25.27
CA ALA A 646 -14.43 -19.23 -26.22
C ALA A 646 -13.05 -18.58 -25.98
N THR A 647 -12.61 -18.49 -24.73
CA THR A 647 -11.32 -17.88 -24.36
C THR A 647 -10.19 -18.90 -24.29
N THR A 648 -10.47 -20.16 -23.90
CA THR A 648 -9.43 -21.19 -23.70
C THR A 648 -9.10 -22.01 -24.94
N LEU A 649 -10.07 -22.23 -25.84
CA LEU A 649 -9.87 -23.01 -27.06
C LEU A 649 -8.86 -22.39 -28.06
N PRO A 650 -8.81 -21.05 -28.24
CA PRO A 650 -7.82 -20.41 -29.11
C PRO A 650 -6.37 -20.78 -28.75
N THR A 651 -6.03 -20.89 -27.47
CA THR A 651 -4.68 -21.29 -27.04
C THR A 651 -4.36 -22.73 -27.44
N VAL A 652 -5.31 -23.65 -27.30
CA VAL A 652 -5.16 -25.05 -27.73
C VAL A 652 -4.92 -25.12 -29.23
N LYS A 653 -5.73 -24.38 -30.00
CA LYS A 653 -5.59 -24.29 -31.45
C LYS A 653 -4.23 -23.73 -31.86
N MET A 654 -3.80 -22.64 -31.23
CA MET A 654 -2.52 -22.00 -31.49
C MET A 654 -1.36 -22.98 -31.25
N ILE A 655 -1.38 -23.77 -30.17
CA ILE A 655 -0.35 -24.79 -29.93
C ILE A 655 -0.33 -25.83 -31.04
N VAL A 656 -1.50 -26.37 -31.42
CA VAL A 656 -1.64 -27.39 -32.47
C VAL A 656 -1.13 -26.90 -33.83
N GLU A 657 -1.39 -25.63 -34.17
CA GLU A 657 -0.92 -25.01 -35.40
C GLU A 657 0.59 -24.73 -35.37
N VAL A 658 1.08 -24.13 -34.28
CA VAL A 658 2.50 -23.81 -34.10
C VAL A 658 3.34 -25.08 -34.02
N SER A 659 2.80 -26.18 -33.51
CA SER A 659 3.50 -27.46 -33.51
C SER A 659 3.36 -28.23 -34.82
N ARG A 660 2.50 -27.81 -35.76
CA ARG A 660 2.15 -28.59 -36.97
C ARG A 660 1.77 -30.05 -36.64
N SER A 661 0.94 -30.23 -35.62
CA SER A 661 0.53 -31.58 -35.22
C SER A 661 -0.21 -32.29 -36.35
N ALA A 662 0.28 -33.46 -36.75
CA ALA A 662 -0.32 -34.29 -37.79
C ALA A 662 -1.64 -34.91 -37.32
N CYS A 663 -1.80 -35.08 -36.01
CA CYS A 663 -2.99 -35.64 -35.38
C CYS A 663 -3.21 -35.03 -33.98
N LEU A 664 -4.47 -34.97 -33.56
CA LEU A 664 -4.86 -34.69 -32.18
C LEU A 664 -5.47 -35.95 -31.55
N MET A 665 -5.02 -36.29 -30.35
CA MET A 665 -5.55 -37.38 -29.55
C MET A 665 -6.23 -36.87 -28.29
N THR A 666 -7.39 -37.45 -27.98
CA THR A 666 -8.19 -37.08 -26.81
C THR A 666 -9.21 -38.17 -26.46
N THR A 667 -9.91 -38.01 -25.33
CA THR A 667 -11.07 -38.82 -24.93
C THR A 667 -12.34 -38.43 -25.68
N GLN A 668 -13.36 -39.30 -25.66
CA GLN A 668 -14.64 -39.05 -26.30
C GLN A 668 -15.35 -37.80 -25.74
N LEU A 669 -15.17 -37.50 -24.45
CA LEU A 669 -15.77 -36.33 -23.80
C LEU A 669 -15.28 -35.02 -24.43
N ILE A 670 -13.97 -34.86 -24.58
CA ILE A 670 -13.37 -33.67 -25.18
C ILE A 670 -13.60 -33.66 -26.70
N CYS A 671 -13.63 -34.82 -27.38
CA CYS A 671 -14.06 -34.90 -28.78
C CYS A 671 -15.44 -34.25 -29.00
N LYS A 672 -16.39 -34.50 -28.10
CA LYS A 672 -17.72 -33.86 -28.15
C LYS A 672 -17.63 -32.37 -27.87
N LEU A 673 -16.79 -31.95 -26.92
CA LEU A 673 -16.57 -30.53 -26.58
C LEU A 673 -15.98 -29.74 -27.76
N LEU A 674 -14.96 -30.28 -28.44
CA LEU A 674 -14.32 -29.66 -29.61
C LEU A 674 -15.27 -29.56 -30.82
N ARG A 675 -16.32 -30.38 -30.86
CA ARG A 675 -17.36 -30.37 -31.91
C ARG A 675 -18.64 -29.61 -31.50
N SER A 676 -18.64 -28.96 -30.33
CA SER A 676 -19.77 -28.18 -29.83
C SER A 676 -20.03 -26.93 -30.68
N ARG A 677 -21.23 -26.33 -30.54
CA ARG A 677 -21.56 -25.08 -31.23
C ARG A 677 -20.71 -23.91 -30.71
N GLU A 678 -20.43 -23.86 -29.41
CA GLU A 678 -19.58 -22.82 -28.84
C GLU A 678 -18.13 -22.94 -29.35
N ALA A 679 -17.60 -24.16 -29.47
CA ALA A 679 -16.26 -24.39 -30.04
C ALA A 679 -16.17 -23.92 -31.50
N ALA A 680 -17.19 -24.24 -32.31
CA ALA A 680 -17.25 -23.86 -33.71
C ALA A 680 -17.38 -22.34 -33.93
N ALA A 681 -17.92 -21.61 -32.94
CA ALA A 681 -17.97 -20.15 -32.94
C ALA A 681 -16.61 -19.52 -32.60
N ALA A 682 -15.78 -20.19 -31.81
CA ALA A 682 -14.48 -19.68 -31.37
C ALA A 682 -13.33 -20.01 -32.36
N VAL A 683 -13.34 -21.20 -32.96
CA VAL A 683 -12.29 -21.68 -33.87
C VAL A 683 -12.90 -22.44 -35.04
N ASP A 684 -12.39 -22.25 -36.27
CA ASP A 684 -12.85 -23.02 -37.43
C ASP A 684 -12.46 -24.50 -37.32
N VAL A 685 -13.48 -25.35 -37.10
CA VAL A 685 -13.35 -26.80 -36.96
C VAL A 685 -12.68 -27.46 -38.17
N ARG A 686 -12.80 -26.88 -39.38
CA ARG A 686 -12.23 -27.45 -40.62
C ARG A 686 -10.71 -27.42 -40.67
N THR A 687 -10.09 -26.59 -39.84
CA THR A 687 -8.63 -26.41 -39.80
C THR A 687 -7.95 -27.32 -38.77
N TRP A 688 -8.69 -28.19 -38.08
CA TRP A 688 -8.11 -29.13 -37.13
C TRP A 688 -7.47 -30.32 -37.85
N PRO A 689 -6.34 -30.84 -37.35
CA PRO A 689 -5.85 -32.14 -37.78
C PRO A 689 -6.84 -33.25 -37.40
N PRO A 690 -6.73 -34.46 -37.99
CA PRO A 690 -7.54 -35.61 -37.62
C PRO A 690 -7.56 -35.82 -36.10
N VAL A 691 -8.77 -35.84 -35.53
CA VAL A 691 -9.00 -36.08 -34.09
C VAL A 691 -9.27 -37.56 -33.85
N LEU A 692 -8.38 -38.22 -33.12
CA LEU A 692 -8.48 -39.64 -32.74
C LEU A 692 -8.99 -39.78 -31.30
N ASP A 693 -10.03 -40.60 -31.15
CA ASP A 693 -10.62 -40.97 -29.87
C ASP A 693 -9.90 -42.20 -29.28
N THR A 694 -9.34 -42.05 -28.08
CA THR A 694 -8.65 -43.16 -27.38
C THR A 694 -9.54 -44.03 -26.52
N ASP A 695 -10.84 -43.76 -26.42
CA ASP A 695 -11.76 -44.64 -25.68
C ASP A 695 -12.07 -45.94 -26.45
N ASP A 696 -11.88 -45.95 -27.79
CA ASP A 696 -11.99 -47.11 -28.68
C ASP A 696 -10.64 -47.56 -29.24
N LEU A 697 -9.85 -48.27 -28.42
CA LEU A 697 -8.53 -48.77 -28.81
C LEU A 697 -8.59 -50.08 -29.62
N PRO A 698 -7.73 -50.24 -30.66
CA PRO A 698 -7.59 -51.49 -31.39
C PRO A 698 -7.23 -52.67 -30.48
N LYS A 699 -7.74 -53.87 -30.82
CA LYS A 699 -7.43 -55.11 -30.07
C LYS A 699 -6.12 -55.79 -30.52
N LYS A 700 -5.50 -55.33 -31.61
CA LYS A 700 -4.25 -55.88 -32.14
C LYS A 700 -3.03 -55.37 -31.36
N ARG A 701 -1.92 -56.11 -31.44
CA ARG A 701 -0.59 -55.67 -30.96
C ARG A 701 0.22 -55.11 -32.13
N PRO A 702 1.15 -54.17 -31.88
CA PRO A 702 2.03 -53.66 -32.93
C PRO A 702 2.96 -54.79 -33.41
N ALA A 703 3.24 -54.83 -34.72
CA ALA A 703 4.15 -55.80 -35.31
C ALA A 703 5.60 -55.57 -34.85
N GLN A 704 5.97 -54.31 -34.64
CA GLN A 704 7.26 -53.88 -34.11
C GLN A 704 7.09 -52.57 -33.33
N ILE A 705 7.73 -52.47 -32.17
CA ILE A 705 7.79 -51.22 -31.40
C ILE A 705 8.96 -50.38 -31.94
N TYR A 706 8.72 -49.08 -32.15
CA TYR A 706 9.74 -48.16 -32.62
C TYR A 706 10.88 -48.04 -31.60
N LYS A 707 12.12 -48.01 -32.12
CA LYS A 707 13.34 -47.78 -31.35
C LYS A 707 14.13 -46.65 -32.03
N PRO A 708 14.36 -45.51 -31.35
CA PRO A 708 15.12 -44.42 -31.93
C PRO A 708 16.57 -44.85 -32.23
N SER A 709 17.10 -44.41 -33.36
CA SER A 709 18.47 -44.71 -33.80
C SER A 709 19.52 -43.83 -33.11
N ASN A 710 19.14 -42.64 -32.66
CA ASN A 710 20.01 -41.65 -32.03
C ASN A 710 19.34 -41.09 -30.75
N PRO A 711 20.03 -41.04 -29.59
CA PRO A 711 19.48 -40.46 -28.37
C PRO A 711 19.25 -38.93 -28.44
N GLU A 712 19.82 -38.23 -29.42
CA GLU A 712 19.57 -36.79 -29.64
C GLU A 712 18.27 -36.50 -30.39
N THR A 713 17.53 -37.51 -30.85
CA THR A 713 16.20 -37.28 -31.45
C THR A 713 15.20 -36.78 -30.40
N LEU A 714 14.18 -36.06 -30.86
CA LEU A 714 13.14 -35.48 -30.01
C LEU A 714 12.33 -36.58 -29.32
N ALA A 715 12.26 -36.50 -28.00
CA ALA A 715 11.37 -37.32 -27.18
C ALA A 715 9.99 -36.67 -27.04
N TYR A 716 9.92 -35.36 -26.87
CA TYR A 716 8.67 -34.59 -26.82
C TYR A 716 8.92 -33.09 -27.03
N LEU A 717 7.84 -32.33 -27.26
CA LEU A 717 7.87 -30.87 -27.27
C LEU A 717 7.11 -30.33 -26.07
N ASP A 718 7.77 -29.45 -25.31
CA ASP A 718 7.20 -28.81 -24.13
C ASP A 718 6.72 -27.41 -24.49
N PHE A 719 5.40 -27.26 -24.69
CA PHE A 719 4.78 -26.00 -25.06
C PHE A 719 4.26 -25.25 -23.86
N SER A 720 4.54 -23.96 -23.83
CA SER A 720 4.13 -23.12 -22.72
C SER A 720 4.02 -21.66 -23.15
N VAL A 721 3.12 -20.94 -22.48
CA VAL A 721 2.93 -19.50 -22.69
C VAL A 721 3.75 -18.77 -21.64
N SER A 722 4.60 -17.85 -22.08
CA SER A 722 5.39 -16.97 -21.22
C SER A 722 4.51 -15.93 -20.51
N THR A 723 5.05 -15.26 -19.50
CA THR A 723 4.37 -14.12 -18.84
C THR A 723 4.15 -12.93 -19.78
N THR A 724 4.93 -12.88 -20.86
CA THR A 724 4.76 -11.92 -21.96
C THR A 724 3.73 -12.37 -23.00
N GLY A 725 3.11 -13.55 -22.83
CA GLY A 725 2.09 -14.05 -23.74
C GLY A 725 2.62 -14.75 -25.00
N MET A 726 3.94 -14.77 -25.18
CA MET A 726 4.55 -15.50 -26.29
C MET A 726 4.48 -17.01 -26.04
N LEU A 727 4.02 -17.76 -27.04
CA LEU A 727 4.06 -19.22 -27.03
C LEU A 727 5.46 -19.69 -27.43
N ALA A 728 6.08 -20.52 -26.59
CA ALA A 728 7.36 -21.16 -26.88
C ALA A 728 7.23 -22.69 -26.78
N GLY A 729 7.68 -23.39 -27.83
CA GLY A 729 7.86 -24.84 -27.81
C GLY A 729 9.32 -25.17 -27.54
N VAL A 730 9.60 -25.98 -26.51
CA VAL A 730 10.95 -26.39 -26.14
C VAL A 730 11.21 -27.82 -26.62
N LYS A 731 12.33 -28.01 -27.34
CA LYS A 731 12.76 -29.30 -27.88
C LYS A 731 13.45 -30.13 -26.80
N MET A 732 12.85 -31.27 -26.43
CA MET A 732 13.42 -32.20 -25.44
C MET A 732 13.88 -33.48 -26.13
N SER A 733 15.19 -33.75 -26.13
CA SER A 733 15.73 -35.00 -26.68
C SER A 733 15.58 -36.20 -25.73
N HIS A 734 15.70 -37.42 -26.24
CA HIS A 734 15.71 -38.63 -25.41
C HIS A 734 16.86 -38.65 -24.40
N ALA A 735 18.05 -38.18 -24.81
CA ALA A 735 19.23 -38.03 -23.95
C ALA A 735 18.93 -37.07 -22.79
N ALA A 736 18.45 -35.86 -23.10
CA ALA A 736 18.14 -34.84 -22.11
C ALA A 736 17.06 -35.31 -21.13
N THR A 737 16.01 -35.95 -21.65
CA THR A 737 14.89 -36.46 -20.85
C THR A 737 15.33 -37.56 -19.88
N SER A 738 16.17 -38.49 -20.33
CA SER A 738 16.69 -39.58 -19.50
C SER A 738 17.68 -39.07 -18.45
N ALA A 739 18.57 -38.14 -18.83
CA ALA A 739 19.48 -37.47 -17.91
C ALA A 739 18.70 -36.69 -16.83
N PHE A 740 17.60 -36.03 -17.22
CA PHE A 740 16.74 -35.31 -16.30
C PHE A 740 16.12 -36.23 -15.24
N CYS A 741 15.49 -37.32 -15.69
CA CYS A 741 14.89 -38.31 -14.79
C CYS A 741 15.94 -38.92 -13.85
N ARG A 742 17.16 -39.15 -14.33
CA ARG A 742 18.29 -39.61 -13.51
C ARG A 742 18.67 -38.60 -12.43
N SER A 743 18.76 -37.32 -12.79
CA SER A 743 19.07 -36.24 -11.85
C SER A 743 18.03 -36.14 -10.74
N ILE A 744 16.73 -36.17 -11.07
CA ILE A 744 15.63 -36.19 -10.09
C ILE A 744 15.69 -37.45 -9.22
N LYS A 745 15.89 -38.64 -9.83
CA LYS A 745 16.00 -39.91 -9.09
C LYS A 745 17.06 -39.84 -8.00
N LEU A 746 18.24 -39.30 -8.32
CA LEU A 746 19.35 -39.17 -7.38
C LEU A 746 19.09 -38.09 -6.33
N GLN A 747 18.48 -36.97 -6.70
CA GLN A 747 18.22 -35.88 -5.78
C GLN A 747 17.14 -36.24 -4.74
N CYS A 748 16.06 -36.87 -5.19
CA CYS A 748 14.91 -37.26 -4.37
C CYS A 748 15.04 -38.67 -3.77
N GLU A 749 16.13 -39.40 -4.06
CA GLU A 749 16.33 -40.79 -3.62
C GLU A 749 15.14 -41.70 -3.99
N LEU A 750 14.73 -41.66 -5.26
CA LEU A 750 13.57 -42.40 -5.76
C LEU A 750 13.94 -43.85 -6.09
N TYR A 751 13.15 -44.80 -5.58
CA TYR A 751 13.30 -46.23 -5.79
C TYR A 751 11.93 -46.94 -5.74
N PRO A 752 11.79 -48.21 -6.18
CA PRO A 752 10.49 -48.83 -6.40
C PRO A 752 9.53 -48.89 -5.21
N SER A 753 10.03 -48.92 -3.97
CA SER A 753 9.20 -48.89 -2.76
C SER A 753 8.89 -47.49 -2.22
N ARG A 754 9.27 -46.42 -2.94
CA ARG A 754 8.87 -45.04 -2.61
C ARG A 754 7.48 -44.75 -3.18
N GLU A 755 6.72 -43.96 -2.43
CA GLU A 755 5.46 -43.36 -2.84
C GLU A 755 5.61 -41.84 -2.86
N VAL A 756 5.13 -41.20 -3.93
CA VAL A 756 5.22 -39.75 -4.15
C VAL A 756 3.82 -39.21 -4.46
N ALA A 757 3.39 -38.16 -3.77
CA ALA A 757 2.12 -37.50 -4.05
C ALA A 757 2.34 -36.24 -4.89
N ILE A 758 1.66 -36.14 -6.02
CA ILE A 758 1.86 -35.07 -6.99
C ILE A 758 0.53 -34.36 -7.24
N CYS A 759 0.46 -33.09 -6.85
CA CYS A 759 -0.68 -32.19 -7.07
C CYS A 759 -0.24 -31.02 -7.95
N LEU A 760 -0.04 -31.30 -9.24
CA LEU A 760 0.49 -30.39 -10.25
C LEU A 760 -0.26 -30.58 -11.56
N ASP A 761 -0.22 -29.56 -12.42
CA ASP A 761 -0.71 -29.70 -13.80
C ASP A 761 0.33 -30.43 -14.68
N PRO A 762 -0.07 -31.48 -15.44
CA PRO A 762 0.87 -32.34 -16.17
C PRO A 762 1.15 -31.89 -17.61
N TYR A 763 1.11 -30.58 -17.90
CA TYR A 763 1.13 -30.12 -19.30
C TYR A 763 2.48 -29.58 -19.77
N CYS A 764 3.31 -29.09 -18.86
CA CYS A 764 4.62 -28.52 -19.20
C CYS A 764 5.58 -28.59 -18.00
N GLY A 765 6.88 -28.43 -18.29
CA GLY A 765 7.94 -28.25 -17.30
C GLY A 765 8.14 -29.44 -16.36
N LEU A 766 8.62 -29.15 -15.15
CA LEU A 766 8.85 -30.16 -14.11
C LEU A 766 7.56 -30.90 -13.70
N GLY A 767 6.40 -30.24 -13.76
CA GLY A 767 5.11 -30.87 -13.45
C GLY A 767 4.81 -32.05 -14.35
N PHE A 768 4.98 -31.89 -15.66
CA PHE A 768 4.83 -32.97 -16.63
C PHE A 768 5.83 -34.13 -16.39
N VAL A 769 7.10 -33.79 -16.16
CA VAL A 769 8.16 -34.81 -15.97
C VAL A 769 7.93 -35.65 -14.71
N LEU A 770 7.49 -35.02 -13.61
CA LEU A 770 7.12 -35.74 -12.38
C LEU A 770 5.89 -36.63 -12.60
N TRP A 771 4.87 -36.13 -13.30
CA TRP A 771 3.63 -36.88 -13.56
C TRP A 771 3.80 -38.08 -14.49
N CYS A 772 4.59 -37.94 -15.55
CA CYS A 772 4.58 -38.91 -16.67
C CYS A 772 5.86 -39.75 -16.77
N LEU A 773 7.02 -39.20 -16.40
CA LEU A 773 8.32 -39.79 -16.76
C LEU A 773 9.04 -40.41 -15.56
N CYS A 774 9.05 -39.72 -14.42
CA CYS A 774 9.87 -40.10 -13.27
C CYS A 774 9.50 -41.47 -12.66
N SER A 775 8.21 -41.81 -12.61
CA SER A 775 7.75 -43.10 -12.08
C SER A 775 8.20 -44.27 -12.95
N VAL A 776 8.12 -44.14 -14.28
CA VAL A 776 8.60 -45.18 -15.20
C VAL A 776 10.12 -45.30 -15.11
N TYR A 777 10.86 -44.19 -15.04
CA TYR A 777 12.31 -44.25 -14.92
C TYR A 777 12.77 -44.89 -13.60
N SER A 778 12.26 -44.40 -12.46
CA SER A 778 12.75 -44.78 -11.12
C SER A 778 12.04 -46.01 -10.54
N GLY A 779 10.82 -46.29 -11.01
CA GLY A 779 9.96 -47.38 -10.54
C GLY A 779 9.13 -47.06 -9.31
N HIS A 780 9.20 -45.84 -8.76
CA HIS A 780 8.40 -45.44 -7.61
C HIS A 780 6.91 -45.33 -7.98
N GLN A 781 6.03 -45.40 -6.98
CA GLN A 781 4.60 -45.21 -7.18
C GLN A 781 4.24 -43.71 -7.07
N SER A 782 3.58 -43.18 -8.09
CA SER A 782 3.06 -41.81 -8.09
C SER A 782 1.55 -41.79 -7.83
N ILE A 783 1.16 -41.07 -6.77
CA ILE A 783 -0.22 -40.76 -6.42
C ILE A 783 -0.55 -39.41 -7.06
N LEU A 784 -1.37 -39.47 -8.10
CA LEU A 784 -1.73 -38.33 -8.94
C LEU A 784 -3.01 -37.70 -8.43
N ILE A 785 -2.94 -36.39 -8.18
CA ILE A 785 -4.05 -35.59 -7.65
C ILE A 785 -4.25 -34.42 -8.61
N PRO A 786 -5.26 -34.46 -9.49
CA PRO A 786 -5.56 -33.34 -10.37
C PRO A 786 -5.93 -32.09 -9.54
N PRO A 787 -5.35 -30.91 -9.83
CA PRO A 787 -5.69 -29.67 -9.11
C PRO A 787 -7.19 -29.32 -9.16
N SER A 788 -7.88 -29.65 -10.25
CA SER A 788 -9.34 -29.44 -10.39
C SER A 788 -10.17 -30.18 -9.33
N GLU A 789 -9.68 -31.29 -8.78
CA GLU A 789 -10.38 -32.02 -7.71
C GLU A 789 -10.32 -31.27 -6.37
N LEU A 790 -9.32 -30.39 -6.18
CA LEU A 790 -9.17 -29.57 -4.96
C LEU A 790 -10.16 -28.41 -4.91
N GLU A 791 -10.64 -27.93 -6.06
CA GLU A 791 -11.69 -26.90 -6.12
C GLU A 791 -12.98 -27.39 -5.45
N THR A 792 -13.26 -28.70 -5.54
CA THR A 792 -14.39 -29.33 -4.85
C THR A 792 -14.04 -29.72 -3.41
N ASN A 793 -12.81 -30.21 -3.17
CA ASN A 793 -12.36 -30.64 -1.85
C ASN A 793 -10.92 -30.17 -1.55
N PRO A 794 -10.74 -28.99 -0.93
CA PRO A 794 -9.44 -28.41 -0.62
C PRO A 794 -8.53 -29.29 0.26
N ALA A 795 -9.10 -30.21 1.05
CA ALA A 795 -8.37 -31.10 1.94
C ALA A 795 -7.80 -32.33 1.24
N LEU A 796 -8.21 -32.61 -0.01
CA LEU A 796 -7.90 -33.86 -0.72
C LEU A 796 -6.39 -34.17 -0.75
N TRP A 797 -5.58 -33.18 -1.12
CA TRP A 797 -4.12 -33.36 -1.22
C TRP A 797 -3.49 -33.75 0.13
N LEU A 798 -3.81 -33.02 1.20
CA LEU A 798 -3.26 -33.30 2.54
C LEU A 798 -3.78 -34.62 3.11
N LEU A 799 -5.05 -34.97 2.83
CA LEU A 799 -5.63 -36.26 3.20
C LEU A 799 -4.93 -37.42 2.49
N ALA A 800 -4.67 -37.29 1.19
CA ALA A 800 -3.95 -38.31 0.43
C ALA A 800 -2.51 -38.48 0.94
N VAL A 801 -1.79 -37.37 1.18
CA VAL A 801 -0.44 -37.41 1.75
C VAL A 801 -0.42 -38.15 3.08
N SER A 802 -1.41 -37.90 3.95
CA SER A 802 -1.50 -38.55 5.26
C SER A 802 -1.90 -40.03 5.14
N GLN A 803 -2.94 -40.35 4.37
CA GLN A 803 -3.47 -41.71 4.22
C GLN A 803 -2.43 -42.68 3.65
N TYR A 804 -1.71 -42.25 2.62
CA TYR A 804 -0.65 -43.04 1.98
C TYR A 804 0.72 -42.85 2.67
N LYS A 805 0.80 -42.12 3.80
CA LYS A 805 2.04 -41.92 4.57
C LYS A 805 3.21 -41.41 3.72
N VAL A 806 2.90 -40.54 2.77
CA VAL A 806 3.82 -40.05 1.75
C VAL A 806 4.92 -39.21 2.40
N ARG A 807 6.16 -39.46 1.97
CA ARG A 807 7.34 -38.72 2.43
C ARG A 807 7.64 -37.49 1.58
N ASP A 808 7.47 -37.61 0.27
CA ASP A 808 7.86 -36.62 -0.73
C ASP A 808 6.63 -36.22 -1.55
N THR A 809 6.31 -34.92 -1.55
CA THR A 809 5.16 -34.38 -2.27
C THR A 809 5.51 -33.11 -3.04
N PHE A 810 4.82 -32.91 -4.16
CA PHE A 810 5.03 -31.79 -5.07
C PHE A 810 3.71 -31.07 -5.34
N CYS A 811 3.72 -29.74 -5.24
CA CYS A 811 2.53 -28.90 -5.47
C CYS A 811 2.90 -27.58 -6.14
N SER A 812 1.92 -26.84 -6.68
CA SER A 812 2.13 -25.48 -7.19
C SER A 812 1.81 -24.44 -6.11
N TYR A 813 2.16 -23.17 -6.36
CA TYR A 813 1.73 -22.08 -5.47
C TYR A 813 0.21 -21.96 -5.39
N SER A 814 -0.49 -22.11 -6.52
CA SER A 814 -1.96 -22.06 -6.57
C SER A 814 -2.60 -23.12 -5.66
N VAL A 815 -2.06 -24.35 -5.66
CA VAL A 815 -2.52 -25.44 -4.77
C VAL A 815 -2.26 -25.09 -3.31
N MET A 816 -1.05 -24.60 -3.00
CA MET A 816 -0.69 -24.20 -1.63
C MET A 816 -1.59 -23.07 -1.11
N GLU A 817 -1.89 -22.09 -1.96
CA GLU A 817 -2.78 -20.98 -1.64
C GLU A 817 -4.22 -21.43 -1.41
N LEU A 818 -4.76 -22.28 -2.29
CA LEU A 818 -6.10 -22.86 -2.17
C LEU A 818 -6.24 -23.63 -0.84
N CYS A 819 -5.25 -24.43 -0.46
CA CYS A 819 -5.25 -25.13 0.84
C CYS A 819 -5.13 -24.15 2.02
N THR A 820 -4.29 -23.11 1.91
CA THR A 820 -4.10 -22.14 3.00
C THR A 820 -5.36 -21.32 3.26
N LYS A 821 -6.01 -20.83 2.19
CA LYS A 821 -7.27 -20.06 2.26
C LYS A 821 -8.44 -20.96 2.66
N GLY A 822 -8.60 -22.12 2.00
CA GLY A 822 -9.76 -23.00 2.19
C GLY A 822 -9.77 -23.78 3.51
N LEU A 823 -8.61 -24.08 4.09
CA LEU A 823 -8.51 -24.91 5.30
C LEU A 823 -8.13 -24.12 6.56
N GLY A 824 -7.98 -22.79 6.47
CA GLY A 824 -7.52 -21.94 7.57
C GLY A 824 -8.28 -22.13 8.89
N SER A 825 -9.60 -22.32 8.82
CA SER A 825 -10.48 -22.53 9.98
C SER A 825 -10.73 -24.01 10.31
N GLN A 826 -10.26 -24.95 9.48
CA GLN A 826 -10.61 -26.38 9.56
C GLN A 826 -9.51 -27.26 10.17
N THR A 827 -8.35 -26.70 10.52
CA THR A 827 -7.19 -27.44 11.01
C THR A 827 -7.51 -28.35 12.21
N GLU A 828 -8.28 -27.87 13.19
CA GLU A 828 -8.68 -28.69 14.36
C GLU A 828 -9.59 -29.86 13.97
N SER A 829 -10.54 -29.62 13.07
CA SER A 829 -11.44 -30.65 12.54
C SER A 829 -10.67 -31.72 11.75
N LEU A 830 -9.68 -31.31 10.94
CA LEU A 830 -8.82 -32.23 10.20
C LEU A 830 -7.97 -33.10 11.15
N LYS A 831 -7.48 -32.52 12.24
CA LYS A 831 -6.77 -33.26 13.29
C LYS A 831 -7.67 -34.30 13.96
N ALA A 832 -8.92 -33.93 14.29
CA ALA A 832 -9.90 -34.85 14.86
C ALA A 832 -10.26 -35.99 13.90
N ARG A 833 -10.21 -35.75 12.59
CA ARG A 833 -10.37 -36.76 11.53
C ARG A 833 -9.12 -37.64 11.33
N GLY A 834 -8.06 -37.43 12.09
CA GLY A 834 -6.84 -38.24 12.07
C GLY A 834 -5.80 -37.85 11.00
N LEU A 835 -5.86 -36.63 10.46
CA LEU A 835 -4.85 -36.14 9.51
C LEU A 835 -3.51 -35.90 10.22
N ASP A 836 -2.47 -36.60 9.75
CA ASP A 836 -1.08 -36.52 10.24
C ASP A 836 -0.09 -36.34 9.07
N LEU A 837 0.67 -35.24 9.10
CA LEU A 837 1.71 -34.86 8.14
C LEU A 837 3.13 -35.08 8.68
N SER A 838 3.30 -35.71 9.84
CA SER A 838 4.62 -35.97 10.47
C SER A 838 5.58 -36.80 9.60
N ARG A 839 5.04 -37.53 8.62
CA ARG A 839 5.79 -38.35 7.66
C ARG A 839 6.40 -37.55 6.52
N VAL A 840 5.87 -36.35 6.24
CA VAL A 840 6.35 -35.49 5.14
C VAL A 840 7.73 -34.98 5.49
N ARG A 841 8.71 -35.33 4.65
CA ARG A 841 10.09 -34.82 4.75
C ARG A 841 10.39 -33.78 3.69
N THR A 842 9.73 -33.87 2.55
CA THR A 842 9.96 -32.98 1.41
C THR A 842 8.61 -32.60 0.80
N CYS A 843 8.29 -31.32 0.82
CA CYS A 843 7.14 -30.69 0.18
C CYS A 843 7.68 -29.59 -0.73
N VAL A 844 7.87 -29.91 -2.00
CA VAL A 844 8.49 -29.01 -2.98
C VAL A 844 7.40 -28.28 -3.74
N VAL A 845 7.43 -26.95 -3.64
CA VAL A 845 6.59 -26.08 -4.45
C VAL A 845 7.28 -25.84 -5.78
N VAL A 846 6.66 -26.34 -6.85
CA VAL A 846 7.17 -26.22 -8.21
C VAL A 846 6.71 -24.92 -8.82
N ALA A 847 7.66 -24.05 -9.15
CA ALA A 847 7.41 -22.78 -9.81
C ALA A 847 8.62 -22.31 -10.64
N GLU A 848 8.39 -21.45 -11.62
CA GLU A 848 9.42 -20.81 -12.44
C GLU A 848 9.54 -19.32 -12.07
N GLU A 849 9.50 -19.00 -10.77
CA GLU A 849 9.55 -17.62 -10.28
C GLU A 849 10.32 -17.51 -8.96
N ARG A 850 10.50 -16.28 -8.46
CA ARG A 850 11.09 -16.03 -7.15
C ARG A 850 10.26 -16.73 -6.05
N PRO A 851 10.88 -17.43 -5.09
CA PRO A 851 10.19 -18.05 -3.97
C PRO A 851 9.23 -17.11 -3.20
N ARG A 852 7.95 -17.51 -3.03
CA ARG A 852 6.93 -16.77 -2.28
C ARG A 852 7.03 -17.05 -0.77
N ILE A 853 7.91 -16.32 -0.10
CA ILE A 853 8.25 -16.54 1.33
C ILE A 853 7.02 -16.42 2.25
N ALA A 854 6.18 -15.41 2.04
CA ALA A 854 5.01 -15.19 2.89
C ALA A 854 4.02 -16.37 2.83
N LEU A 855 3.76 -16.89 1.63
CA LEU A 855 2.85 -18.02 1.42
C LEU A 855 3.42 -19.31 2.02
N THR A 856 4.69 -19.62 1.76
CA THR A 856 5.35 -20.83 2.31
C THR A 856 5.43 -20.82 3.83
N GLN A 857 5.70 -19.65 4.45
CA GLN A 857 5.68 -19.48 5.90
C GLN A 857 4.26 -19.60 6.48
N SER A 858 3.26 -18.99 5.84
CA SER A 858 1.85 -19.08 6.26
C SER A 858 1.37 -20.53 6.24
N PHE A 859 1.61 -21.24 5.14
CA PHE A 859 1.30 -22.66 5.01
C PHE A 859 1.97 -23.51 6.10
N SER A 860 3.28 -23.33 6.30
CA SER A 860 4.04 -24.07 7.32
C SER A 860 3.53 -23.80 8.73
N LYS A 861 3.15 -22.55 9.03
CA LYS A 861 2.60 -22.16 10.33
C LYS A 861 1.22 -22.77 10.55
N LEU A 862 0.35 -22.74 9.54
CA LEU A 862 -1.03 -23.22 9.62
C LEU A 862 -1.09 -24.74 9.87
N PHE A 863 -0.26 -25.52 9.19
CA PHE A 863 -0.28 -26.99 9.28
C PHE A 863 0.73 -27.59 10.26
N LYS A 864 1.42 -26.74 11.04
CA LYS A 864 2.37 -27.18 12.06
C LYS A 864 1.76 -28.16 13.06
N ASP A 865 0.54 -27.88 13.51
CA ASP A 865 -0.15 -28.70 14.53
C ASP A 865 -0.70 -30.03 13.99
N LEU A 866 -0.70 -30.20 12.66
CA LEU A 866 -0.95 -31.45 11.96
C LEU A 866 0.34 -32.25 11.69
N GLY A 867 1.49 -31.79 12.19
CA GLY A 867 2.77 -32.50 12.08
C GLY A 867 3.65 -32.07 10.91
N LEU A 868 3.25 -31.08 10.11
CA LEU A 868 4.09 -30.56 9.02
C LEU A 868 5.29 -29.80 9.59
N HIS A 869 6.50 -30.29 9.35
CA HIS A 869 7.70 -29.63 9.79
C HIS A 869 8.10 -28.50 8.82
N PRO A 870 8.42 -27.27 9.27
CA PRO A 870 8.76 -26.16 8.36
C PRO A 870 9.92 -26.47 7.39
N ARG A 871 10.93 -27.22 7.84
CA ARG A 871 12.04 -27.73 7.00
C ARG A 871 11.57 -28.54 5.78
N ALA A 872 10.39 -29.18 5.86
CA ALA A 872 9.89 -29.98 4.75
C ALA A 872 9.47 -29.11 3.57
N VAL A 873 9.01 -27.88 3.82
CA VAL A 873 8.55 -26.97 2.76
C VAL A 873 9.74 -26.30 2.09
N SER A 874 9.79 -26.41 0.77
CA SER A 874 10.88 -25.89 -0.06
C SER A 874 10.36 -25.54 -1.44
N THR A 875 11.19 -24.92 -2.27
CA THR A 875 10.86 -24.58 -3.66
C THR A 875 11.76 -25.31 -4.64
N SER A 876 11.37 -25.36 -5.90
CA SER A 876 12.26 -25.67 -7.01
C SER A 876 12.40 -24.48 -7.95
N LEU A 877 13.43 -24.53 -8.80
CA LEU A 877 13.63 -23.58 -9.89
C LEU A 877 13.85 -24.35 -11.18
N GLY A 878 13.04 -24.05 -12.18
CA GLY A 878 13.23 -24.44 -13.57
C GLY A 878 13.06 -23.24 -14.50
N CYS A 879 13.36 -23.44 -15.77
CA CYS A 879 13.16 -22.47 -16.84
C CYS A 879 13.00 -23.20 -18.17
N ARG A 880 12.77 -22.45 -19.26
CA ARG A 880 12.58 -23.03 -20.60
C ARG A 880 13.81 -23.75 -21.14
N VAL A 881 15.00 -23.23 -20.86
CA VAL A 881 16.24 -23.85 -21.35
C VAL A 881 16.66 -25.07 -20.53
N ASN A 882 16.21 -25.15 -19.28
CA ASN A 882 16.45 -26.27 -18.38
C ASN A 882 15.28 -26.41 -17.39
N LEU A 883 14.51 -27.49 -17.54
CA LEU A 883 13.25 -27.71 -16.82
C LEU A 883 13.40 -27.86 -15.30
N ALA A 884 14.61 -28.16 -14.80
CA ALA A 884 14.93 -27.99 -13.38
C ALA A 884 16.43 -27.78 -13.16
N ILE A 885 16.76 -26.66 -12.52
CA ILE A 885 18.09 -26.27 -12.10
C ILE A 885 18.30 -26.64 -10.63
N CYS A 886 17.30 -26.31 -9.80
CA CYS A 886 17.34 -26.52 -8.36
C CYS A 886 16.10 -27.28 -7.89
N LEU A 887 16.31 -28.25 -7.01
CA LEU A 887 15.24 -29.02 -6.39
C LEU A 887 15.71 -29.53 -5.02
N GLN A 888 14.93 -29.28 -3.98
CA GLN A 888 15.25 -29.76 -2.65
C GLN A 888 15.00 -31.27 -2.53
N GLY A 889 16.02 -32.02 -2.09
CA GLY A 889 15.91 -33.43 -1.75
C GLY A 889 16.00 -33.66 -0.25
N THR A 890 15.65 -34.86 0.23
CA THR A 890 15.61 -35.13 1.69
C THR A 890 16.99 -35.01 2.37
N SER A 891 18.06 -35.31 1.63
CA SER A 891 19.44 -35.29 2.11
C SER A 891 20.12 -33.92 1.90
N GLY A 892 19.34 -32.88 1.57
CA GLY A 892 19.82 -31.50 1.43
C GLY A 892 19.94 -30.77 2.77
N PRO A 893 20.81 -29.75 2.85
CA PRO A 893 20.82 -28.81 3.97
C PRO A 893 19.51 -28.02 4.03
N ASP A 894 19.23 -27.41 5.19
CA ASP A 894 18.00 -26.61 5.38
C ASP A 894 17.99 -25.41 4.43
N PRO A 895 16.85 -25.10 3.78
CA PRO A 895 16.77 -23.96 2.87
C PRO A 895 17.05 -22.68 3.63
N THR A 896 17.98 -21.89 3.09
CA THR A 896 18.45 -20.68 3.73
C THR A 896 17.66 -19.45 3.27
N THR A 897 17.42 -18.50 4.18
CA THR A 897 16.83 -17.20 3.85
C THR A 897 17.85 -16.11 4.14
N VAL A 898 18.07 -15.21 3.18
CA VAL A 898 18.97 -14.06 3.30
C VAL A 898 18.18 -12.77 3.17
N TYR A 899 18.73 -11.70 3.73
CA TYR A 899 18.18 -10.35 3.60
C TYR A 899 19.14 -9.51 2.80
N VAL A 900 18.65 -8.91 1.71
CA VAL A 900 19.46 -8.11 0.79
C VAL A 900 18.97 -6.67 0.77
N ASP A 901 19.90 -5.72 0.63
CA ASP A 901 19.59 -4.30 0.47
C ASP A 901 18.97 -4.04 -0.92
N MET A 902 17.70 -3.64 -0.96
CA MET A 902 17.02 -3.30 -2.22
C MET A 902 17.74 -2.22 -3.02
N ARG A 903 18.40 -1.26 -2.37
CA ARG A 903 19.12 -0.18 -3.07
C ARG A 903 20.37 -0.69 -3.78
N ALA A 904 21.02 -1.71 -3.21
CA ALA A 904 22.15 -2.38 -3.85
C ALA A 904 21.69 -3.18 -5.06
N LEU A 905 20.58 -3.93 -4.93
CA LEU A 905 20.02 -4.73 -6.02
C LEU A 905 19.67 -3.89 -7.25
N ARG A 906 19.12 -2.68 -7.05
CA ARG A 906 18.81 -1.72 -8.13
C ARG A 906 20.01 -1.32 -8.99
N HIS A 907 21.23 -1.53 -8.48
CA HIS A 907 22.50 -1.24 -9.14
C HIS A 907 23.29 -2.52 -9.45
N ASP A 908 22.59 -3.65 -9.62
CA ASP A 908 23.16 -4.96 -9.94
C ASP A 908 24.20 -5.47 -8.92
N ARG A 909 24.05 -5.06 -7.65
CA ARG A 909 24.91 -5.51 -6.55
C ARG A 909 24.13 -6.22 -5.46
N VAL A 910 24.78 -7.19 -4.86
CA VAL A 910 24.23 -7.94 -3.74
C VAL A 910 24.94 -7.50 -2.47
N ARG A 911 24.18 -6.92 -1.54
CA ARG A 911 24.65 -6.57 -0.21
C ARG A 911 23.73 -7.21 0.82
N LEU A 912 24.28 -8.09 1.65
CA LEU A 912 23.55 -8.68 2.76
C LEU A 912 23.36 -7.66 3.87
N VAL A 913 22.18 -7.67 4.47
CA VAL A 913 21.80 -6.85 5.62
C VAL A 913 21.15 -7.73 6.68
N GLU A 914 20.93 -7.19 7.87
CA GLU A 914 20.25 -7.91 8.94
C GLU A 914 18.73 -7.86 8.75
N ARG A 915 18.03 -8.85 9.30
CA ARG A 915 16.57 -8.88 9.32
C ARG A 915 16.02 -7.62 9.99
N GLY A 916 15.12 -6.91 9.30
CA GLY A 916 14.51 -5.69 9.81
C GLY A 916 15.30 -4.40 9.50
N SER A 917 16.43 -4.50 8.78
CA SER A 917 17.11 -3.32 8.26
C SER A 917 16.19 -2.53 7.32
N PRO A 918 16.26 -1.18 7.29
CA PRO A 918 15.51 -0.38 6.33
C PRO A 918 15.76 -0.85 4.89
N HIS A 919 14.71 -1.02 4.10
CA HIS A 919 14.76 -1.54 2.73
C HIS A 919 15.35 -2.96 2.59
N SER A 920 15.31 -3.79 3.64
CA SER A 920 15.69 -5.20 3.53
C SER A 920 14.65 -6.00 2.76
N LEU A 921 15.09 -6.71 1.72
CA LEU A 921 14.28 -7.66 0.97
C LEU A 921 14.65 -9.09 1.39
N PRO A 922 13.71 -9.91 1.90
CA PRO A 922 13.98 -11.31 2.16
C PRO A 922 13.99 -12.12 0.86
N LEU A 923 15.01 -12.95 0.68
CA LEU A 923 15.12 -13.92 -0.41
C LEU A 923 15.37 -15.31 0.17
N MET A 924 14.57 -16.28 -0.27
CA MET A 924 14.70 -17.69 0.09
C MET A 924 15.47 -18.41 -1.01
N GLU A 925 16.31 -19.35 -0.61
CA GLU A 925 17.02 -20.24 -1.51
C GLU A 925 16.04 -21.00 -2.41
N SER A 926 16.33 -21.03 -3.72
CA SER A 926 15.45 -21.65 -4.72
C SER A 926 15.46 -23.18 -4.70
N GLY A 927 16.32 -23.79 -3.87
CA GLY A 927 16.53 -25.22 -3.72
C GLY A 927 17.98 -25.62 -4.00
N LYS A 928 18.32 -26.88 -3.72
CA LYS A 928 19.67 -27.42 -4.00
C LYS A 928 19.87 -27.69 -5.50
N ILE A 929 21.04 -27.30 -6.02
CA ILE A 929 21.43 -27.53 -7.43
C ILE A 929 21.40 -29.04 -7.74
N LEU A 930 20.72 -29.39 -8.83
CA LEU A 930 20.51 -30.77 -9.23
C LEU A 930 21.80 -31.48 -9.68
N PRO A 931 21.92 -32.81 -9.46
CA PRO A 931 23.06 -33.56 -9.95
C PRO A 931 23.27 -33.42 -11.46
N GLY A 932 24.51 -33.19 -11.90
CA GLY A 932 24.89 -32.96 -13.30
C GLY A 932 24.72 -31.52 -13.79
N VAL A 933 24.13 -30.62 -12.99
CA VAL A 933 23.94 -29.22 -13.34
C VAL A 933 25.13 -28.39 -12.87
N ARG A 934 25.69 -27.59 -13.78
CA ARG A 934 26.63 -26.52 -13.46
C ARG A 934 25.98 -25.18 -13.73
N ILE A 935 26.22 -24.21 -12.87
CA ILE A 935 25.69 -22.85 -13.00
C ILE A 935 26.79 -21.81 -12.84
N ILE A 936 26.66 -20.70 -13.55
CA ILE A 936 27.51 -19.52 -13.42
C ILE A 936 26.64 -18.25 -13.49
N ILE A 937 27.00 -17.23 -12.72
CA ILE A 937 26.37 -15.91 -12.81
C ILE A 937 27.19 -15.06 -13.78
N ALA A 938 26.56 -14.60 -14.85
CA ALA A 938 27.18 -13.82 -15.90
C ALA A 938 26.46 -12.48 -16.11
N ASN A 939 27.19 -11.46 -16.56
CA ASN A 939 26.57 -10.20 -16.95
C ASN A 939 25.93 -10.37 -18.35
N PRO A 940 24.63 -10.07 -18.50
CA PRO A 940 23.89 -10.36 -19.74
C PRO A 940 24.33 -9.52 -20.95
N GLU A 941 24.95 -8.35 -20.72
CA GLU A 941 25.42 -7.44 -21.78
C GLU A 941 26.86 -7.78 -22.19
N THR A 942 27.76 -7.92 -21.22
CA THR A 942 29.20 -8.14 -21.46
C THR A 942 29.59 -9.60 -21.65
N LYS A 943 28.67 -10.53 -21.35
CA LYS A 943 28.87 -12.00 -21.36
C LYS A 943 30.05 -12.47 -20.49
N GLY A 944 30.41 -11.68 -19.49
CA GLY A 944 31.52 -11.97 -18.57
C GLY A 944 31.04 -12.60 -17.26
N PRO A 945 31.81 -13.53 -16.66
CA PRO A 945 31.49 -14.08 -15.35
C PRO A 945 31.56 -13.02 -14.25
N LEU A 946 30.66 -13.12 -13.28
CA LEU A 946 30.56 -12.23 -12.12
C LEU A 946 31.01 -12.91 -10.84
N GLY A 947 31.35 -12.12 -9.82
CA GLY A 947 31.65 -12.62 -8.46
C GLY A 947 30.43 -12.60 -7.55
N ASP A 948 30.50 -13.30 -6.41
CA ASP A 948 29.39 -13.52 -5.45
C ASP A 948 28.67 -12.24 -4.94
N SER A 949 29.29 -11.06 -5.09
CA SER A 949 28.72 -9.77 -4.67
C SER A 949 27.90 -9.04 -5.75
N HIS A 950 27.72 -9.64 -6.92
CA HIS A 950 27.02 -9.04 -8.06
C HIS A 950 25.76 -9.82 -8.40
N LEU A 951 24.76 -9.07 -8.87
CA LEU A 951 23.57 -9.64 -9.49
C LEU A 951 23.88 -9.84 -10.98
N GLY A 952 23.48 -10.99 -11.52
CA GLY A 952 23.62 -11.25 -12.94
C GLY A 952 22.68 -12.33 -13.42
N GLU A 953 22.75 -12.62 -14.70
CA GLU A 953 21.97 -13.68 -15.32
C GLU A 953 22.52 -15.05 -14.92
N ILE A 954 21.63 -15.96 -14.57
CA ILE A 954 21.97 -17.35 -14.27
C ILE A 954 22.15 -18.09 -15.60
N TRP A 955 23.35 -18.62 -15.82
CA TRP A 955 23.69 -19.44 -16.98
C TRP A 955 23.87 -20.89 -16.52
N VAL A 956 23.35 -21.83 -17.31
CA VAL A 956 23.26 -23.25 -16.93
C VAL A 956 23.91 -24.14 -17.98
N HIS A 957 24.71 -25.09 -17.52
CA HIS A 957 25.28 -26.15 -18.33
C HIS A 957 24.90 -27.50 -17.71
N SER A 958 24.13 -28.30 -18.46
CA SER A 958 23.75 -29.66 -18.06
C SER A 958 23.49 -30.55 -19.27
N THR A 959 23.63 -31.86 -19.10
CA THR A 959 23.21 -32.88 -20.09
C THR A 959 21.70 -32.97 -20.26
N HIS A 960 20.93 -32.39 -19.34
CA HIS A 960 19.47 -32.27 -19.46
C HIS A 960 18.97 -30.87 -19.85
N ASN A 961 19.84 -30.03 -20.42
CA ASN A 961 19.39 -28.83 -21.10
C ASN A 961 18.52 -29.20 -22.32
N ALA A 962 17.55 -28.36 -22.64
CA ALA A 962 16.77 -28.52 -23.86
C ALA A 962 17.64 -28.26 -25.11
N SER A 963 17.28 -28.87 -26.23
CA SER A 963 18.04 -28.82 -27.48
C SER A 963 17.80 -27.53 -28.28
N GLY A 964 16.77 -26.75 -27.93
CA GLY A 964 16.44 -25.48 -28.60
C GLY A 964 14.96 -25.14 -28.54
N TYR A 965 14.58 -24.00 -29.10
CA TYR A 965 13.17 -23.66 -29.34
C TYR A 965 12.66 -24.27 -30.66
N PHE A 966 11.36 -24.53 -30.71
CA PHE A 966 10.62 -24.93 -31.89
C PHE A 966 9.97 -23.69 -32.52
N THR A 967 10.38 -23.35 -33.74
CA THR A 967 9.79 -22.24 -34.51
C THR A 967 9.47 -22.68 -35.93
N ILE A 968 8.43 -22.08 -36.50
CA ILE A 968 8.06 -22.26 -37.92
C ILE A 968 8.61 -21.13 -38.79
N TYR A 969 8.78 -19.94 -38.21
CA TYR A 969 9.32 -18.76 -38.89
C TYR A 969 10.84 -18.78 -38.73
N GLY A 970 11.54 -18.95 -39.86
CA GLY A 970 12.94 -19.35 -39.95
C GLY A 970 13.98 -18.33 -39.48
N ASP A 971 13.89 -17.88 -38.23
CA ASP A 971 14.91 -17.05 -37.60
C ASP A 971 15.57 -17.80 -36.43
N GLU A 972 16.29 -18.89 -36.77
CA GLU A 972 17.13 -19.62 -35.82
C GLU A 972 18.26 -18.75 -35.23
N SER A 973 18.59 -17.63 -35.89
CA SER A 973 19.74 -16.77 -35.58
C SER A 973 19.62 -16.02 -34.24
N LEU A 974 18.46 -15.42 -33.96
CA LEU A 974 18.20 -14.66 -32.72
C LEU A 974 17.99 -15.56 -31.49
N GLN A 975 17.51 -16.79 -31.70
CA GLN A 975 17.21 -17.74 -30.61
C GLN A 975 18.36 -18.69 -30.26
N SER A 976 19.35 -18.85 -31.16
CA SER A 976 20.55 -19.68 -30.93
C SER A 976 21.39 -19.19 -29.75
N ASP A 977 21.39 -17.88 -29.47
CA ASP A 977 22.18 -17.28 -28.39
C ASP A 977 21.71 -17.73 -26.99
N HIS A 978 20.47 -18.21 -26.84
CA HIS A 978 19.97 -18.74 -25.56
C HIS A 978 20.54 -20.11 -25.19
N PHE A 979 20.88 -20.96 -26.16
CA PHE A 979 21.33 -22.33 -25.91
C PHE A 979 22.83 -22.52 -26.12
N ASN A 980 23.44 -21.69 -26.96
CA ASN A 980 24.82 -21.83 -27.41
C ASN A 980 25.74 -20.67 -26.97
N SER A 981 25.44 -20.04 -25.83
CA SER A 981 26.23 -18.91 -25.32
C SER A 981 27.58 -19.34 -24.77
N ARG A 982 28.59 -18.49 -24.93
CA ARG A 982 29.95 -18.66 -24.39
C ARG A 982 30.33 -17.41 -23.61
N LEU A 983 31.12 -17.60 -22.55
CA LEU A 983 31.67 -16.48 -21.81
C LEU A 983 32.67 -15.72 -22.70
N SER A 984 32.71 -14.40 -22.57
CA SER A 984 33.64 -13.55 -23.32
C SER A 984 35.09 -13.69 -22.84
N PHE A 985 35.29 -14.11 -21.58
CA PHE A 985 36.59 -14.39 -20.95
C PHE A 985 36.41 -15.38 -19.78
N GLY A 986 37.50 -15.98 -19.30
CA GLY A 986 37.45 -17.09 -18.34
C GLY A 986 37.34 -18.45 -19.06
N ASP A 987 36.35 -19.27 -18.71
CA ASP A 987 36.06 -20.52 -19.43
C ASP A 987 35.22 -20.24 -20.69
N THR A 988 35.91 -19.99 -21.80
CA THR A 988 35.29 -19.70 -23.11
C THR A 988 34.93 -20.98 -23.90
N GLN A 989 35.35 -22.16 -23.40
CA GLN A 989 35.16 -23.44 -24.08
C GLN A 989 33.84 -24.11 -23.72
N THR A 990 33.37 -23.93 -22.48
CA THR A 990 32.06 -24.45 -22.07
C THR A 990 30.92 -23.67 -22.74
N ILE A 991 29.96 -24.42 -23.31
CA ILE A 991 28.71 -23.87 -23.83
C ILE A 991 27.70 -23.75 -22.68
N TRP A 992 27.06 -22.59 -22.57
CA TRP A 992 26.10 -22.27 -21.53
C TRP A 992 24.74 -21.92 -22.13
N ALA A 993 23.69 -22.35 -21.46
CA ALA A 993 22.32 -21.92 -21.75
C ALA A 993 21.94 -20.73 -20.85
N ARG A 994 21.43 -19.67 -21.46
CA ARG A 994 20.96 -18.43 -20.83
C ARG A 994 19.54 -18.61 -20.32
N THR A 995 19.35 -18.53 -19.01
CA THR A 995 18.03 -18.80 -18.40
C THR A 995 17.06 -17.63 -18.51
N GLY A 996 17.54 -16.40 -18.73
CA GLY A 996 16.71 -15.20 -18.64
C GLY A 996 16.32 -14.80 -17.21
N TYR A 997 16.87 -15.46 -16.18
CA TYR A 997 16.64 -15.12 -14.77
C TYR A 997 17.85 -14.46 -14.14
N LEU A 998 17.62 -13.38 -13.40
CA LEU A 998 18.61 -12.71 -12.57
C LEU A 998 18.68 -13.36 -11.20
N GLY A 999 19.89 -13.60 -10.72
CA GLY A 999 20.16 -14.18 -9.41
C GLY A 999 21.61 -14.05 -8.98
N PHE A 1000 21.91 -14.60 -7.82
CA PHE A 1000 23.27 -14.64 -7.27
C PHE A 1000 23.50 -15.93 -6.49
N LEU A 1001 24.78 -16.27 -6.32
CA LEU A 1001 25.23 -17.40 -5.52
C LEU A 1001 25.79 -16.93 -4.19
N ARG A 1002 25.53 -17.72 -3.15
CA ARG A 1002 26.15 -17.52 -1.84
C ARG A 1002 26.58 -18.85 -1.26
N ARG A 1003 27.84 -18.91 -0.87
CA ARG A 1003 28.36 -19.99 -0.05
C ARG A 1003 27.87 -19.85 1.39
N THR A 1004 27.12 -20.83 1.86
CA THR A 1004 26.57 -20.90 3.21
C THR A 1004 27.58 -21.53 4.19
N GLU A 1005 27.29 -21.45 5.49
CA GLU A 1005 28.08 -22.13 6.53
C GLU A 1005 27.75 -23.63 6.63
N LEU A 1006 26.63 -24.04 6.02
CA LEU A 1006 26.21 -25.43 5.99
C LEU A 1006 27.11 -26.23 5.05
N THR A 1007 27.42 -27.47 5.43
CA THR A 1007 28.13 -28.41 4.57
C THR A 1007 27.14 -29.25 3.78
N ASP A 1008 27.48 -29.52 2.52
CA ASP A 1008 26.72 -30.46 1.69
C ASP A 1008 27.07 -31.92 2.03
N ALA A 1009 26.41 -32.86 1.34
CA ALA A 1009 26.61 -34.29 1.54
C ALA A 1009 28.02 -34.79 1.15
N ASN A 1010 28.81 -33.97 0.44
CA ASN A 1010 30.16 -34.28 0.03
C ASN A 1010 31.21 -33.70 1.00
N GLY A 1011 30.78 -32.97 2.04
CA GLY A 1011 31.64 -32.32 3.01
C GLY A 1011 32.15 -30.93 2.60
N GLU A 1012 31.76 -30.45 1.42
CA GLU A 1012 32.07 -29.11 0.92
C GLU A 1012 31.06 -28.10 1.45
N ARG A 1013 31.40 -26.80 1.43
CA ARG A 1013 30.42 -25.76 1.80
C ARG A 1013 29.32 -25.66 0.75
N HIS A 1014 28.08 -25.61 1.21
CA HIS A 1014 26.89 -25.55 0.36
C HIS A 1014 26.75 -24.20 -0.33
N ASP A 1015 26.67 -24.21 -1.66
CA ASP A 1015 26.42 -23.03 -2.49
C ASP A 1015 24.92 -22.91 -2.79
N ALA A 1016 24.28 -21.90 -2.21
CA ALA A 1016 22.86 -21.63 -2.36
C ALA A 1016 22.61 -20.63 -3.50
N LEU A 1017 21.64 -20.95 -4.37
CA LEU A 1017 21.17 -20.08 -5.45
C LEU A 1017 19.95 -19.28 -5.00
N TYR A 1018 20.00 -17.96 -5.21
CA TYR A 1018 18.88 -17.06 -4.95
C TYR A 1018 18.47 -16.37 -6.24
N VAL A 1019 17.22 -16.60 -6.65
CA VAL A 1019 16.61 -15.92 -7.80
C VAL A 1019 15.99 -14.60 -7.35
N VAL A 1020 16.26 -13.54 -8.10
CA VAL A 1020 15.68 -12.22 -7.89
C VAL A 1020 14.52 -11.99 -8.87
N GLY A 1021 14.60 -12.41 -10.12
CA GLY A 1021 13.44 -12.31 -11.02
C GLY A 1021 13.82 -12.49 -12.49
N ALA A 1022 12.82 -12.50 -13.37
CA ALA A 1022 13.04 -12.55 -14.80
C ALA A 1022 13.68 -11.25 -15.30
N LEU A 1023 14.64 -11.37 -16.22
CA LEU A 1023 15.30 -10.24 -16.88
C LEU A 1023 14.32 -9.48 -17.77
N ASP A 1024 13.48 -10.21 -18.51
CA ASP A 1024 12.50 -9.64 -19.46
C ASP A 1024 11.37 -8.87 -18.77
N GLU A 1025 11.11 -9.14 -17.49
CA GLU A 1025 10.12 -8.41 -16.68
C GLU A 1025 10.74 -7.24 -15.91
N ALA A 1026 12.07 -7.17 -15.80
CA ALA A 1026 12.72 -6.13 -15.03
C ALA A 1026 12.57 -4.78 -15.74
N MET A 1027 12.11 -3.78 -15.00
CA MET A 1027 11.88 -2.43 -15.52
C MET A 1027 13.10 -1.56 -15.21
N GLU A 1028 13.62 -0.84 -16.20
CA GLU A 1028 14.65 0.17 -15.98
C GLU A 1028 14.00 1.56 -15.87
N LEU A 1029 13.97 2.11 -14.65
CA LEU A 1029 13.40 3.42 -14.38
C LEU A 1029 14.47 4.29 -13.72
N ARG A 1030 14.70 5.49 -14.28
CA ARG A 1030 15.70 6.44 -13.79
C ARG A 1030 17.11 5.84 -13.71
N GLY A 1031 17.47 4.93 -14.64
CA GLY A 1031 18.78 4.25 -14.69
C GLY A 1031 19.02 3.22 -13.59
N MET A 1032 17.96 2.76 -12.93
CA MET A 1032 17.96 1.72 -11.90
C MET A 1032 17.02 0.59 -12.30
N ARG A 1033 17.37 -0.64 -11.92
CA ARG A 1033 16.56 -1.84 -12.24
C ARG A 1033 15.57 -2.14 -11.12
N TYR A 1034 14.29 -2.30 -11.48
CA TYR A 1034 13.21 -2.65 -10.57
C TYR A 1034 12.55 -3.96 -11.01
N HIS A 1035 12.31 -4.86 -10.06
CA HIS A 1035 11.51 -6.05 -10.33
C HIS A 1035 10.05 -5.76 -9.94
N PRO A 1036 9.07 -6.04 -10.83
CA PRO A 1036 7.66 -5.78 -10.57
C PRO A 1036 7.16 -6.34 -9.22
N ILE A 1037 7.58 -7.56 -8.88
CA ILE A 1037 7.20 -8.23 -7.63
C ILE A 1037 7.54 -7.43 -6.36
N ASP A 1038 8.64 -6.65 -6.36
CA ASP A 1038 9.06 -5.86 -5.20
C ASP A 1038 8.10 -4.68 -4.96
N ILE A 1039 7.66 -4.04 -6.05
CA ILE A 1039 6.68 -2.95 -6.02
C ILE A 1039 5.31 -3.51 -5.64
N GLU A 1040 4.89 -4.60 -6.30
CA GLU A 1040 3.60 -5.26 -6.04
C GLU A 1040 3.45 -5.71 -4.59
N THR A 1041 4.49 -6.29 -4.00
CA THR A 1041 4.49 -6.68 -2.58
C THR A 1041 4.28 -5.48 -1.66
N SER A 1042 4.79 -4.30 -2.04
CA SER A 1042 4.62 -3.08 -1.25
C SER A 1042 3.21 -2.53 -1.40
N VAL A 1043 2.69 -2.52 -2.63
CA VAL A 1043 1.32 -2.08 -2.96
C VAL A 1043 0.26 -2.93 -2.25
N ILE A 1044 0.38 -4.27 -2.27
CA ILE A 1044 -0.56 -5.17 -1.57
C ILE A 1044 -0.61 -4.90 -0.06
N ARG A 1045 0.51 -4.48 0.54
CA ARG A 1045 0.56 -4.15 1.97
C ARG A 1045 -0.01 -2.76 2.29
N ALA A 1046 -0.23 -1.91 1.29
CA ALA A 1046 -0.64 -0.53 1.49
C ALA A 1046 -2.04 -0.44 2.10
N HIS A 1047 -2.96 -1.33 1.71
CA HIS A 1047 -4.31 -1.37 2.23
C HIS A 1047 -4.92 -2.77 2.17
N LYS A 1048 -5.77 -3.10 3.15
CA LYS A 1048 -6.37 -4.43 3.33
C LYS A 1048 -7.35 -4.84 2.23
N SER A 1049 -7.93 -3.88 1.51
CA SER A 1049 -8.88 -4.14 0.41
C SER A 1049 -8.17 -4.38 -0.93
N ILE A 1050 -6.83 -4.33 -0.98
CA ILE A 1050 -6.08 -4.69 -2.19
C ILE A 1050 -5.87 -6.22 -2.15
N THR A 1051 -6.55 -6.95 -3.04
CA THR A 1051 -6.41 -8.41 -3.14
C THR A 1051 -5.18 -8.79 -3.96
N GLU A 1052 -5.05 -8.19 -5.14
CA GLU A 1052 -3.95 -8.40 -6.06
C GLU A 1052 -3.57 -7.07 -6.73
N CYS A 1053 -2.35 -7.02 -7.25
CA CYS A 1053 -1.91 -5.89 -8.05
C CYS A 1053 -0.89 -6.31 -9.11
N ALA A 1054 -0.77 -5.54 -10.18
CA ALA A 1054 0.23 -5.74 -11.21
C ALA A 1054 0.83 -4.40 -11.62
N VAL A 1055 2.13 -4.39 -11.90
CA VAL A 1055 2.82 -3.17 -12.33
C VAL A 1055 3.50 -3.36 -13.68
N PHE A 1056 3.47 -2.32 -14.50
CA PHE A 1056 4.16 -2.28 -15.79
C PHE A 1056 4.52 -0.84 -16.14
N THR A 1057 5.36 -0.67 -17.17
CA THR A 1057 5.72 0.65 -17.68
C THR A 1057 4.89 1.04 -18.90
N TRP A 1058 4.47 2.31 -18.96
CA TRP A 1058 3.88 2.95 -20.14
C TRP A 1058 4.56 4.31 -20.35
N THR A 1059 5.14 4.58 -21.53
CA THR A 1059 5.81 5.86 -21.85
C THR A 1059 6.80 6.36 -20.77
N ASN A 1060 7.57 5.45 -20.14
CA ASN A 1060 8.47 5.68 -19.00
C ASN A 1060 7.79 6.05 -17.65
N LEU A 1061 6.46 6.05 -17.61
CA LEU A 1061 5.66 6.12 -16.39
C LEU A 1061 5.42 4.72 -15.83
N LEU A 1062 5.37 4.63 -14.50
CA LEU A 1062 4.94 3.42 -13.81
C LEU A 1062 3.42 3.40 -13.73
N VAL A 1063 2.80 2.34 -14.26
CA VAL A 1063 1.37 2.05 -14.13
C VAL A 1063 1.20 0.97 -13.08
N VAL A 1064 0.32 1.21 -12.11
CA VAL A 1064 -0.03 0.27 -11.05
C VAL A 1064 -1.51 -0.06 -11.18
N VAL A 1065 -1.83 -1.32 -11.43
CA VAL A 1065 -3.19 -1.84 -11.45
C VAL A 1065 -3.46 -2.57 -10.15
N VAL A 1066 -4.55 -2.25 -9.46
CA VAL A 1066 -4.95 -2.85 -8.18
C VAL A 1066 -6.36 -3.41 -8.26
N GLU A 1067 -6.54 -4.65 -7.78
CA GLU A 1067 -7.85 -5.26 -7.59
C GLU A 1067 -8.41 -4.86 -6.22
N LEU A 1068 -9.64 -4.34 -6.21
CA LEU A 1068 -10.33 -3.89 -5.01
C LEU A 1068 -11.34 -4.95 -4.52
N ASP A 1069 -11.16 -5.40 -3.28
CA ASP A 1069 -12.14 -6.16 -2.50
C ASP A 1069 -12.85 -5.22 -1.53
N GLY A 1070 -13.87 -4.54 -2.06
CA GLY A 1070 -14.61 -3.51 -1.34
C GLY A 1070 -15.68 -2.84 -2.20
N SER A 1071 -16.28 -1.79 -1.66
CA SER A 1071 -17.20 -0.95 -2.44
C SER A 1071 -16.43 0.00 -3.36
N GLU A 1072 -17.01 0.36 -4.52
CA GLU A 1072 -16.40 1.33 -5.45
C GLU A 1072 -16.03 2.67 -4.79
N GLN A 1073 -16.72 3.05 -3.71
CA GLN A 1073 -16.42 4.27 -2.93
C GLN A 1073 -15.04 4.24 -2.28
N GLU A 1074 -14.48 3.05 -2.03
CA GLU A 1074 -13.13 2.88 -1.47
C GLU A 1074 -12.04 2.97 -2.55
N ALA A 1075 -12.39 2.91 -3.85
CA ALA A 1075 -11.42 2.88 -4.95
C ALA A 1075 -10.48 4.10 -4.92
N LEU A 1076 -11.07 5.29 -4.73
CA LEU A 1076 -10.33 6.54 -4.72
C LEU A 1076 -9.47 6.75 -3.47
N ASP A 1077 -9.83 6.11 -2.35
CA ASP A 1077 -9.02 6.13 -1.13
C ASP A 1077 -7.69 5.39 -1.32
N LEU A 1078 -7.63 4.42 -2.25
CA LEU A 1078 -6.40 3.67 -2.52
C LEU A 1078 -5.34 4.49 -3.26
N VAL A 1079 -5.73 5.48 -4.06
CA VAL A 1079 -4.81 6.22 -4.95
C VAL A 1079 -3.69 6.93 -4.17
N PRO A 1080 -3.96 7.71 -3.10
CA PRO A 1080 -2.89 8.31 -2.30
C PRO A 1080 -2.04 7.26 -1.58
N LEU A 1081 -2.63 6.17 -1.09
CA LEU A 1081 -1.92 5.13 -0.35
C LEU A 1081 -0.91 4.39 -1.25
N VAL A 1082 -1.35 3.95 -2.43
CA VAL A 1082 -0.51 3.29 -3.43
C VAL A 1082 0.60 4.22 -3.89
N THR A 1083 0.28 5.47 -4.19
CA THR A 1083 1.27 6.46 -4.63
C THR A 1083 2.32 6.74 -3.56
N ASN A 1084 1.92 6.90 -2.29
CA ASN A 1084 2.82 7.14 -1.16
C ASN A 1084 3.76 5.95 -0.91
N VAL A 1085 3.22 4.73 -0.83
CA VAL A 1085 4.02 3.53 -0.54
C VAL A 1085 5.08 3.28 -1.62
N VAL A 1086 4.72 3.45 -2.89
CA VAL A 1086 5.69 3.31 -3.99
C VAL A 1086 6.74 4.42 -3.94
N LEU A 1087 6.35 5.64 -3.60
CA LEU A 1087 7.27 6.76 -3.52
C LEU A 1087 8.28 6.62 -2.36
N GLU A 1088 7.81 6.22 -1.18
CA GLU A 1088 8.65 6.11 0.03
C GLU A 1088 9.55 4.87 0.02
N GLU A 1089 9.02 3.71 -0.39
CA GLU A 1089 9.80 2.46 -0.39
C GLU A 1089 10.64 2.30 -1.66
N HIS A 1090 10.13 2.75 -2.81
CA HIS A 1090 10.76 2.55 -4.11
C HIS A 1090 11.44 3.78 -4.69
N TYR A 1091 11.22 4.99 -4.16
CA TYR A 1091 11.75 6.23 -4.74
C TYR A 1091 11.37 6.40 -6.22
N LEU A 1092 10.16 5.94 -6.56
CA LEU A 1092 9.54 6.04 -7.87
C LEU A 1092 8.23 6.80 -7.76
N ILE A 1093 7.95 7.62 -8.77
CA ILE A 1093 6.66 8.28 -8.91
C ILE A 1093 5.78 7.36 -9.74
N VAL A 1094 4.62 7.00 -9.20
CA VAL A 1094 3.55 6.32 -9.95
C VAL A 1094 2.91 7.34 -10.88
N GLY A 1095 2.84 7.05 -12.18
CA GLY A 1095 2.21 7.92 -13.16
C GLY A 1095 0.72 7.64 -13.32
N VAL A 1096 0.31 6.37 -13.25
CA VAL A 1096 -1.10 5.98 -13.36
C VAL A 1096 -1.44 4.91 -12.32
N VAL A 1097 -2.54 5.11 -11.59
CA VAL A 1097 -3.15 4.09 -10.73
C VAL A 1097 -4.48 3.68 -11.35
N VAL A 1098 -4.65 2.40 -11.62
CA VAL A 1098 -5.87 1.82 -12.19
C VAL A 1098 -6.49 0.91 -11.13
N VAL A 1099 -7.72 1.19 -10.72
CA VAL A 1099 -8.47 0.36 -9.77
C VAL A 1099 -9.49 -0.46 -10.57
N VAL A 1100 -9.48 -1.78 -10.39
CA VAL A 1100 -10.32 -2.73 -11.14
C VAL A 1100 -11.02 -3.71 -10.19
N ASP A 1101 -12.05 -4.39 -10.69
CA ASP A 1101 -12.71 -5.49 -9.98
C ASP A 1101 -11.79 -6.70 -9.78
N ILE A 1102 -12.14 -7.55 -8.82
CA ILE A 1102 -11.44 -8.80 -8.54
C ILE A 1102 -11.49 -9.73 -9.77
N GLY A 1103 -10.34 -10.30 -10.13
CA GLY A 1103 -10.21 -11.25 -11.23
C GLY A 1103 -9.93 -10.62 -12.60
N VAL A 1104 -9.80 -9.29 -12.68
CA VAL A 1104 -9.41 -8.58 -13.91
C VAL A 1104 -7.93 -8.79 -14.23
N ILE A 1105 -7.06 -8.93 -13.22
CA ILE A 1105 -5.63 -9.19 -13.45
C ILE A 1105 -5.46 -10.64 -13.94
N PRO A 1106 -5.01 -10.85 -15.19
CA PRO A 1106 -4.91 -12.19 -15.75
C PRO A 1106 -3.77 -12.96 -15.09
N ILE A 1107 -4.12 -14.06 -14.41
CA ILE A 1107 -3.18 -15.00 -13.80
C ILE A 1107 -3.24 -16.31 -14.58
N ASN A 1108 -2.07 -16.78 -15.03
CA ASN A 1108 -2.01 -18.04 -15.75
C ASN A 1108 -2.18 -19.24 -14.80
N SER A 1109 -2.38 -20.43 -15.36
CA SER A 1109 -2.54 -21.66 -14.59
C SER A 1109 -1.40 -22.03 -13.62
N ARG A 1110 -0.22 -21.43 -13.77
CA ARG A 1110 0.93 -21.64 -12.88
C ARG A 1110 0.96 -20.64 -11.73
N GLY A 1111 0.01 -19.69 -11.69
CA GLY A 1111 -0.07 -18.63 -10.70
C GLY A 1111 0.72 -17.37 -11.07
N GLU A 1112 1.23 -17.26 -12.30
CA GLU A 1112 2.03 -16.11 -12.74
C GLU A 1112 1.14 -15.02 -13.38
N LYS A 1113 1.44 -13.75 -13.10
CA LYS A 1113 0.70 -12.59 -13.62
C LYS A 1113 1.07 -12.33 -15.08
N GLN A 1114 0.09 -12.27 -15.98
CA GLN A 1114 0.28 -12.00 -17.40
C GLN A 1114 0.31 -10.48 -17.69
N ARG A 1115 1.35 -9.81 -17.18
CA ARG A 1115 1.47 -8.34 -17.19
C ARG A 1115 1.40 -7.72 -18.58
N MET A 1116 1.91 -8.38 -19.62
CA MET A 1116 1.79 -7.85 -20.99
C MET A 1116 0.36 -7.84 -21.50
N HIS A 1117 -0.46 -8.87 -21.20
CA HIS A 1117 -1.86 -8.87 -21.59
C HIS A 1117 -2.63 -7.73 -20.90
N LEU A 1118 -2.34 -7.52 -19.62
CA LEU A 1118 -2.91 -6.41 -18.86
C LEU A 1118 -2.48 -5.05 -19.44
N ARG A 1119 -1.20 -4.89 -19.80
CA ARG A 1119 -0.68 -3.69 -20.46
C ARG A 1119 -1.34 -3.46 -21.81
N ASP A 1120 -1.43 -4.49 -22.64
CA ASP A 1120 -1.96 -4.36 -24.00
C ASP A 1120 -3.48 -4.08 -23.94
N GLY A 1121 -4.20 -4.68 -22.98
CA GLY A 1121 -5.60 -4.34 -22.69
C GLY A 1121 -5.78 -2.91 -22.19
N PHE A 1122 -4.87 -2.41 -21.35
CA PHE A 1122 -4.83 -1.00 -20.94
C PHE A 1122 -4.59 -0.06 -22.14
N LEU A 1123 -3.63 -0.38 -23.01
CA LEU A 1123 -3.30 0.42 -24.19
C LEU A 1123 -4.41 0.42 -25.26
N ALA A 1124 -5.16 -0.68 -25.35
CA ALA A 1124 -6.25 -0.85 -26.29
C ALA A 1124 -7.60 -0.37 -25.75
N ASP A 1125 -7.64 0.20 -24.55
CA ASP A 1125 -8.87 0.66 -23.88
C ASP A 1125 -9.91 -0.47 -23.71
N GLN A 1126 -9.42 -1.67 -23.40
CA GLN A 1126 -10.23 -2.90 -23.21
C GLN A 1126 -10.43 -3.26 -21.75
N LEU A 1127 -9.74 -2.58 -20.83
CA LEU A 1127 -9.98 -2.72 -19.40
C LEU A 1127 -11.22 -1.91 -19.04
N ASP A 1128 -12.06 -2.46 -18.16
CA ASP A 1128 -13.21 -1.78 -17.56
C ASP A 1128 -12.86 -1.42 -16.11
N PRO A 1129 -12.13 -0.30 -15.87
CA PRO A 1129 -11.69 0.07 -14.54
C PRO A 1129 -12.81 0.74 -13.75
N ILE A 1130 -12.84 0.48 -12.45
CA ILE A 1130 -13.64 1.24 -11.48
C ILE A 1130 -13.18 2.71 -11.48
N TYR A 1131 -11.86 2.93 -11.50
CA TYR A 1131 -11.29 4.27 -11.59
C TYR A 1131 -9.88 4.28 -12.19
N VAL A 1132 -9.55 5.36 -12.92
CA VAL A 1132 -8.20 5.62 -13.43
C VAL A 1132 -7.72 6.98 -12.93
N ALA A 1133 -6.68 6.97 -12.09
CA ALA A 1133 -6.03 8.16 -11.59
C ALA A 1133 -4.74 8.45 -12.38
N TYR A 1134 -4.71 9.58 -13.07
CA TYR A 1134 -3.49 10.11 -13.68
C TYR A 1134 -2.81 11.05 -12.69
N ASN A 1135 -1.65 10.63 -12.19
CA ASN A 1135 -0.84 11.46 -11.30
C ASN A 1135 -0.10 12.51 -12.13
N MET A 1136 -0.29 13.78 -11.80
CA MET A 1136 0.26 14.93 -12.52
C MET A 1136 1.64 15.40 -12.03
#